data_AF-A0A3D4V498-F1
#
_entry.id   AF-A0A3D4V498-F1
#
_cell.length_a   1.000
_cell.length_b   1.000
_cell.length_c   1.000
_cell.angle_alpha   90.00
_cell.angle_beta   90.00
_cell.angle_gamma   90.00
#
_symmetry.space_group_name_H-M   'P 1'
#
loop_
_entity.id
_entity.type
_entity.pdbx_description
1 polymer ?
#
loop_
_entity_poly.entity_id
_entity_poly.type
_entity_poly.pdbx_seq_one_letter_code
_entity_poly.pdbx_strand_id
1 'polypeptide(L)'
;MTPMLVVAALLQSVQPASAQPAPVQGARLIITPAEPMVVAEDTLRLQARVVDASGQPVPTAQIRFVAAGGVFEGRVDPDGLVRSGSTGTLPVTIVAQIPGASTLTQRVEVRMVAGPAATITVDAPTRLVAGQRLVLAPVVKSAAGDVRRDRVVWTSSNPAAVSVNADGLVEAKAMGRATLTGRVDRATTTVAVDVVASRVASISLSPSSREARTGDVVRFAVTAKDAAGKTITGVTPSYSFSPGQGIIDRDGAFTGYEGGTYVVTATLGTQSAQAVVRLTPRDVRRPATVVGRLPRMKFTTEEVWLHPTREIAYLGTGSGGDRMYTIDITDKTKPVVTDSLVENTRRVNDIMTTPDGKHMVFTREGASDRKNGIVIASLEDPLHPKKCADFTDGLTGGVHSTYVYRQEKFGTHVYLTNDGTGAFHIIDISDPCAPKTASVWKTPRPDAGRSLHDVDVQDGLAYLSYWNDGLVILDIGNGVKGGSPANPQLVSQYKYDLNDMYRQVEASGGPGFIRGTHTAWRHNNYVFIADEVFPASPVKGAKDASAGRAYGRLQVIDVSDIAKPKSVAFYEPEFGGVHNVWVAGDTLYMGAYNAGFRAFDISGELRGDLRAQQREMVHVHTADQDGFVKNAAMTWGVVVRNGLAYVNDMYNGLWIVRMEPKPDPKKSAIVP
;
A
#
# COMPACT_ATOMS: atom_id res chain seq x y z
N MET A 1 49.12 32.63 84.73
CA MET A 1 49.75 33.65 83.87
C MET A 1 49.44 33.30 82.42
N THR A 2 48.95 34.28 81.68
CA THR A 2 48.80 34.36 80.22
C THR A 2 50.10 33.95 79.48
N PRO A 3 50.05 33.49 78.21
CA PRO A 3 50.04 34.40 77.06
C PRO A 3 49.08 33.96 75.93
N MET A 4 48.21 34.84 75.43
CA MET A 4 48.37 35.75 74.27
C MET A 4 48.43 35.04 72.92
N LEU A 5 47.24 34.82 72.35
CA LEU A 5 46.95 34.33 71.00
C LEU A 5 46.99 35.53 70.04
N VAL A 6 47.85 35.51 69.02
CA VAL A 6 47.84 36.50 67.93
C VAL A 6 46.93 35.98 66.82
N VAL A 7 45.84 36.72 66.58
CA VAL A 7 44.91 36.50 65.46
C VAL A 7 45.46 37.24 64.23
N ALA A 8 45.84 36.50 63.20
CA ALA A 8 46.10 37.04 61.87
C ALA A 8 44.83 36.89 61.02
N ALA A 9 44.23 38.03 60.64
CA ALA A 9 43.09 38.08 59.75
C ALA A 9 43.51 37.82 58.29
N LEU A 10 43.06 36.70 57.72
CA LEU A 10 43.03 36.50 56.26
C LEU A 10 41.70 37.02 55.72
N LEU A 11 41.76 38.11 54.96
CA LEU A 11 40.68 38.57 54.11
C LEU A 11 40.42 37.53 53.00
N GLN A 12 39.40 36.69 53.18
CA GLN A 12 38.82 35.94 52.07
C GLN A 12 37.91 36.87 51.28
N SER A 13 38.26 37.11 50.01
CA SER A 13 37.37 37.73 49.03
C SER A 13 36.13 36.85 48.88
N VAL A 14 34.98 37.35 49.36
CA VAL A 14 33.67 36.75 49.08
C VAL A 14 33.43 36.92 47.58
N GLN A 15 33.59 35.83 46.80
CA GLN A 15 33.01 35.77 45.46
C GLN A 15 31.49 35.93 45.62
N PRO A 16 30.81 36.83 44.89
CA PRO A 16 29.37 36.85 44.90
C PRO A 16 28.88 35.50 44.39
N ALA A 17 28.05 34.83 45.20
CA ALA A 17 27.29 33.67 44.76
C ALA A 17 26.59 34.05 43.45
N SER A 18 26.82 33.28 42.38
CA SER A 18 26.10 33.44 41.13
C SER A 18 24.61 33.33 41.45
N ALA A 19 23.88 34.45 41.39
CA ALA A 19 22.43 34.44 41.52
C ALA A 19 21.88 33.42 40.52
N GLN A 20 21.14 32.42 41.01
CA GLN A 20 20.34 31.59 40.11
C GLN A 20 19.47 32.54 39.27
N PRO A 21 19.53 32.47 37.94
CA PRO A 21 18.70 33.33 37.11
C PRO A 21 17.23 33.12 37.50
N ALA A 22 16.51 34.22 37.69
CA ALA A 22 15.09 34.18 38.03
C ALA A 22 14.33 33.29 37.02
N PRO A 23 13.30 32.54 37.46
CA PRO A 23 12.53 31.69 36.57
C PRO A 23 11.98 32.52 35.41
N VAL A 24 12.26 32.10 34.18
CA VAL A 24 11.81 32.78 32.95
C VAL A 24 10.31 32.55 32.79
N GLN A 25 9.50 33.34 33.50
CA GLN A 25 8.04 33.33 33.36
C GLN A 25 7.62 33.98 32.04
N GLY A 26 6.66 33.37 31.33
CA GLY A 26 6.13 33.89 30.07
C GLY A 26 7.00 33.65 28.84
N ALA A 27 7.96 32.72 28.88
CA ALA A 27 8.74 32.34 27.70
C ALA A 27 7.87 31.67 26.62
N ARG A 28 8.15 31.97 25.35
CA ARG A 28 7.49 31.35 24.20
C ARG A 28 8.47 30.96 23.10
N LEU A 29 8.09 29.95 22.32
CA LEU A 29 8.86 29.47 21.18
C LEU A 29 8.47 30.25 19.91
N ILE A 30 9.46 30.56 19.07
CA ILE A 30 9.27 31.11 17.72
C ILE A 30 9.93 30.16 16.74
N ILE A 31 9.20 29.71 15.72
CA ILE A 31 9.65 28.76 14.69
C ILE A 31 9.69 29.47 13.34
N THR A 32 10.75 29.24 12.56
CA THR A 32 10.92 29.76 11.21
C THR A 32 11.27 28.63 10.24
N PRO A 33 10.63 28.55 9.05
CA PRO A 33 9.43 29.30 8.65
C PRO A 33 8.20 28.92 9.49
N ALA A 34 7.23 29.83 9.61
CA ALA A 34 6.00 29.61 10.37
C ALA A 34 5.06 28.59 9.68
N GLU A 35 5.04 28.59 8.35
CA GLU A 35 4.32 27.62 7.51
C GLU A 35 5.33 26.83 6.66
N PRO A 36 6.02 25.84 7.24
CA PRO A 36 7.06 25.12 6.53
C PRO A 36 6.47 24.29 5.39
N MET A 37 7.06 24.46 4.21
CA MET A 37 6.76 23.70 3.01
C MET A 37 8.07 23.32 2.32
N VAL A 38 8.16 22.09 1.83
CA VAL A 38 9.32 21.55 1.13
C VAL A 38 8.85 20.68 -0.03
N VAL A 39 9.59 20.71 -1.13
CA VAL A 39 9.33 19.81 -2.26
C VAL A 39 9.75 18.38 -1.88
N ALA A 40 9.05 17.37 -2.38
CA ALA A 40 9.46 15.98 -2.23
C ALA A 40 10.90 15.79 -2.75
N GLU A 41 11.72 15.04 -2.00
CA GLU A 41 13.13 14.78 -2.28
C GLU A 41 14.10 15.97 -1.99
N ASP A 42 13.58 17.11 -1.52
CA ASP A 42 14.35 18.27 -1.07
C ASP A 42 14.51 18.35 0.45
N THR A 43 15.31 19.32 0.89
CA THR A 43 15.52 19.66 2.31
C THR A 43 14.95 21.01 2.71
N LEU A 44 14.54 21.12 3.97
CA LEU A 44 14.16 22.38 4.61
C LEU A 44 14.84 22.49 5.98
N ARG A 45 15.39 23.66 6.31
CA ARG A 45 15.91 23.93 7.65
C ARG A 45 14.84 24.62 8.49
N LEU A 46 14.35 23.93 9.52
CA LEU A 46 13.59 24.56 10.59
C LEU A 46 14.56 25.24 11.56
N GLN A 47 14.21 26.44 11.99
CA GLN A 47 14.90 27.15 13.06
C GLN A 47 13.90 27.46 14.16
N ALA A 48 14.37 27.43 15.40
CA ALA A 48 13.57 27.83 16.53
C ALA A 48 14.39 28.65 17.53
N ARG A 49 13.75 29.59 18.20
CA ARG A 49 14.33 30.36 19.31
C ARG A 49 13.30 30.52 20.42
N VAL A 50 13.77 30.61 21.64
CA VAL A 50 12.93 30.97 22.79
C VAL A 50 13.10 32.45 23.06
N VAL A 51 11.99 33.14 23.32
CA VAL A 51 11.98 34.52 23.81
C VAL A 51 11.23 34.59 25.13
N ASP A 52 11.62 35.52 26.01
CA ASP A 52 10.91 35.79 27.26
C ASP A 52 9.63 36.62 27.03
N ALA A 53 8.96 36.99 28.12
CA ALA A 53 7.72 37.79 28.08
C ALA A 53 7.91 39.18 27.43
N SER A 54 9.13 39.73 27.45
CA SER A 54 9.47 41.01 26.82
C SER A 54 9.87 40.87 25.35
N GLY A 55 9.93 39.64 24.84
CA GLY A 55 10.36 39.32 23.49
C GLY A 55 11.89 39.20 23.32
N GLN A 56 12.66 39.24 24.42
CA GLN A 56 14.11 39.09 24.37
C GLN A 56 14.51 37.61 24.26
N PRO A 57 15.56 37.27 23.49
CA PRO A 57 16.00 35.88 23.37
C PRO A 57 16.44 35.27 24.70
N VAL A 58 16.14 33.99 24.90
CA VAL A 58 16.59 33.19 26.04
C VAL A 58 17.69 32.23 25.55
N PRO A 59 18.97 32.64 25.56
CA PRO A 59 20.05 31.89 24.92
C PRO A 59 20.42 30.59 25.65
N THR A 60 19.99 30.44 26.91
CA THR A 60 20.20 29.23 27.72
C THR A 60 19.24 28.09 27.34
N ALA A 61 18.25 28.34 26.48
CA ALA A 61 17.30 27.34 26.03
C ALA A 61 17.96 26.32 25.09
N GLN A 62 17.86 25.04 25.40
CA GLN A 62 18.28 23.95 24.54
C GLN A 62 17.09 23.47 23.71
N ILE A 63 17.23 23.47 22.39
CA ILE A 63 16.14 23.15 21.47
C ILE A 63 16.47 21.89 20.70
N ARG A 64 15.48 21.00 20.56
CA ARG A 64 15.55 19.82 19.68
C ARG A 64 14.27 19.67 18.86
N PHE A 65 14.43 19.09 17.67
CA PHE A 65 13.34 18.76 16.76
C PHE A 65 13.13 17.25 16.73
N VAL A 66 11.86 16.81 16.76
CA VAL A 66 11.49 15.39 16.79
C VAL A 66 10.31 15.16 15.86
N ALA A 67 10.40 14.16 14.97
CA ALA A 67 9.26 13.75 14.15
C ALA A 67 8.14 13.17 15.04
N ALA A 68 6.89 13.47 14.69
CA ALA A 68 5.72 13.06 15.47
C ALA A 68 4.60 12.49 14.56
N GLY A 69 5.00 11.83 13.47
CA GLY A 69 4.21 11.27 12.39
C GLY A 69 5.01 11.27 11.09
N GLY A 70 4.43 10.76 9.99
CA GLY A 70 4.99 10.89 8.63
C GLY A 70 6.37 10.23 8.44
N VAL A 71 6.66 9.18 9.20
CA VAL A 71 7.99 8.56 9.29
C VAL A 71 8.41 7.81 8.01
N PHE A 72 7.44 7.47 7.16
CA PHE A 72 7.67 6.82 5.87
C PHE A 72 7.77 7.81 4.71
N GLU A 73 7.47 9.09 4.96
CA GLU A 73 7.47 10.15 3.97
C GLU A 73 8.65 11.12 4.15
N GLY A 74 9.13 11.29 5.37
CA GLY A 74 10.19 12.25 5.70
C GLY A 74 10.84 12.01 7.06
N ARG A 75 11.94 12.73 7.32
CA ARG A 75 12.59 12.76 8.63
C ARG A 75 13.06 14.16 9.00
N VAL A 76 13.24 14.40 10.30
CA VAL A 76 13.86 15.61 10.83
C VAL A 76 15.02 15.25 11.76
N ASP A 77 16.18 15.84 11.51
CA ASP A 77 17.33 15.71 12.41
C ASP A 77 17.11 16.55 13.69
N PRO A 78 17.75 16.22 14.82
CA PRO A 78 17.60 16.98 16.06
C PRO A 78 17.95 18.47 15.97
N ASP A 79 18.71 18.88 14.93
CA ASP A 79 19.10 20.26 14.63
C ASP A 79 18.11 21.01 13.71
N GLY A 80 17.00 20.38 13.34
CA GLY A 80 15.95 20.96 12.52
C GLY A 80 16.12 20.78 11.00
N LEU A 81 17.10 20.00 10.52
CA LEU A 81 17.16 19.65 9.10
C LEU A 81 16.08 18.63 8.75
N VAL A 82 15.06 19.07 8.04
CA VAL A 82 14.02 18.22 7.45
C VAL A 82 14.52 17.71 6.11
N ARG A 83 14.41 16.39 5.90
CA ARG A 83 14.58 15.72 4.61
C ARG A 83 13.24 15.14 4.19
N SER A 84 12.72 15.64 3.08
CA SER A 84 11.50 15.16 2.46
C SER A 84 11.83 13.98 1.56
N GLY A 85 11.14 12.86 1.74
CA GLY A 85 11.28 11.68 0.92
C GLY A 85 10.19 11.57 -0.14
N SER A 86 8.94 11.87 0.22
CA SER A 86 7.77 11.84 -0.66
C SER A 86 6.76 12.93 -0.28
N THR A 87 5.66 13.03 -1.03
CA THR A 87 4.57 13.95 -0.66
C THR A 87 3.85 13.50 0.61
N GLY A 88 3.29 14.44 1.37
CA GLY A 88 2.56 14.17 2.61
C GLY A 88 2.72 15.29 3.64
N THR A 89 2.43 14.99 4.90
CA THR A 89 2.62 15.93 6.01
C THR A 89 3.56 15.30 7.02
N LEU A 90 4.64 16.01 7.37
CA LEU A 90 5.58 15.62 8.43
C LEU A 90 5.34 16.53 9.65
N PRO A 91 4.64 16.05 10.67
CA PRO A 91 4.52 16.79 11.91
C PRO A 91 5.82 16.74 12.70
N VAL A 92 6.31 17.90 13.12
CA VAL A 92 7.52 18.06 13.91
C VAL A 92 7.18 18.68 15.25
N THR A 93 7.57 18.02 16.34
CA THR A 93 7.51 18.58 17.70
C THR A 93 8.86 19.21 18.04
N ILE A 94 8.83 20.50 18.35
CA ILE A 94 9.95 21.26 18.85
C ILE A 94 9.87 21.26 20.37
N VAL A 95 10.94 20.81 21.02
CA VAL A 95 11.06 20.77 22.48
C VAL A 95 12.16 21.73 22.89
N ALA A 96 11.83 22.73 23.70
CA ALA A 96 12.79 23.67 24.27
C ALA A 96 12.89 23.48 25.79
N GLN A 97 14.05 23.05 26.25
CA GLN A 97 14.41 22.91 27.66
C GLN A 97 15.09 24.19 28.13
N ILE A 98 14.52 24.82 29.16
CA ILE A 98 15.04 26.06 29.75
C ILE A 98 15.48 25.73 31.18
N PRO A 99 16.76 25.89 31.55
CA PRO A 99 17.21 25.64 32.92
C PRO A 99 16.38 26.42 33.94
N GLY A 100 15.84 25.74 34.95
CA GLY A 100 15.03 26.37 36.01
C GLY A 100 13.60 26.74 35.62
N ALA A 101 13.12 26.35 34.42
CA ALA A 101 11.76 26.60 33.97
C ALA A 101 11.12 25.36 33.32
N SER A 102 9.80 25.42 33.10
CA SER A 102 9.06 24.36 32.43
C SER A 102 9.51 24.20 30.97
N THR A 103 9.51 22.96 30.49
CA THR A 103 9.78 22.67 29.07
C THR A 103 8.68 23.26 28.20
N LEU A 104 9.07 23.95 27.13
CA LEU A 104 8.14 24.42 26.10
C LEU A 104 8.08 23.40 24.96
N THR A 105 6.87 23.12 24.49
CA THR A 105 6.65 22.25 23.33
C THR A 105 5.73 22.92 22.34
N GLN A 106 6.08 22.89 21.06
CA GLN A 106 5.21 23.34 19.99
C GLN A 106 5.30 22.35 18.82
N ARG A 107 4.17 22.10 18.16
CA ARG A 107 4.10 21.28 16.95
C ARG A 107 3.97 22.19 15.74
N VAL A 108 4.68 21.84 14.67
CA VAL A 108 4.55 22.45 13.35
C VAL A 108 4.38 21.34 12.31
N GLU A 109 3.60 21.61 11.28
CA GLU A 109 3.35 20.66 10.19
C GLU A 109 4.13 21.08 8.95
N VAL A 110 5.10 20.26 8.55
CA VAL A 110 5.87 20.48 7.33
C VAL A 110 5.11 19.84 6.18
N ARG A 111 4.59 20.66 5.26
CA ARG A 111 3.93 20.17 4.04
C ARG A 111 4.98 19.75 3.02
N MET A 112 4.96 18.48 2.65
CA MET A 112 5.83 17.90 1.62
C MET A 112 5.02 17.79 0.32
N VAL A 113 5.36 18.61 -0.67
CA VAL A 113 4.56 18.79 -1.89
C VAL A 113 5.29 18.25 -3.12
N ALA A 114 4.54 17.90 -4.16
CA ALA A 114 5.12 17.41 -5.41
C ALA A 114 6.03 18.49 -6.05
N GLY A 115 7.16 18.06 -6.61
CA GLY A 115 8.03 18.93 -7.41
C GLY A 115 7.36 19.41 -8.70
N PRO A 116 7.99 20.34 -9.46
CA PRO A 116 7.41 20.95 -10.66
C PRO A 116 6.87 19.94 -11.67
N ALA A 117 5.87 20.34 -12.47
CA ALA A 117 5.31 19.46 -13.49
C ALA A 117 6.38 19.03 -14.51
N ALA A 118 6.51 17.72 -14.72
CA ALA A 118 7.46 17.13 -15.66
C ALA A 118 6.75 16.41 -16.81
N THR A 119 5.64 15.72 -16.52
CA THR A 119 4.87 14.97 -17.53
C THR A 119 3.39 15.29 -17.44
N ILE A 120 2.74 15.33 -18.60
CA ILE A 120 1.28 15.39 -18.72
C ILE A 120 0.86 14.24 -19.65
N THR A 121 0.11 13.28 -19.11
CA THR A 121 -0.43 12.15 -19.87
C THR A 121 -1.92 12.31 -20.07
N VAL A 122 -2.40 12.03 -21.27
CA VAL A 122 -3.83 12.15 -21.62
C VAL A 122 -4.24 10.94 -22.43
N ASP A 123 -5.19 10.17 -21.91
CA ASP A 123 -5.87 9.13 -22.66
C ASP A 123 -7.10 9.73 -23.34
N ALA A 124 -7.01 9.94 -24.65
CA ALA A 124 -8.07 10.54 -25.45
C ALA A 124 -8.12 9.92 -26.86
N PRO A 125 -9.33 9.77 -27.45
CA PRO A 125 -9.47 9.29 -28.80
C PRO A 125 -8.87 10.28 -29.81
N THR A 126 -8.17 9.75 -30.80
CA THR A 126 -7.50 10.54 -31.86
C THR A 126 -8.37 10.76 -33.08
N ARG A 127 -9.52 10.07 -33.19
CA ARG A 127 -10.44 10.17 -34.32
C ARG A 127 -11.88 10.33 -33.83
N LEU A 128 -12.48 11.46 -34.19
CA LEU A 128 -13.81 11.87 -33.75
C LEU A 128 -14.75 12.09 -34.94
N VAL A 129 -16.05 12.03 -34.68
CA VAL A 129 -17.11 12.40 -35.62
C VAL A 129 -17.65 13.78 -35.23
N ALA A 130 -17.94 14.62 -36.22
CA ALA A 130 -18.55 15.92 -35.98
C ALA A 130 -19.84 15.79 -35.13
N GLY A 131 -19.98 16.65 -34.12
CA GLY A 131 -21.01 16.61 -33.08
C GLY A 131 -20.58 15.89 -31.79
N GLN A 132 -19.48 15.11 -31.79
CA GLN A 132 -19.02 14.46 -30.57
C GLN A 132 -18.45 15.45 -29.55
N ARG A 133 -18.70 15.16 -28.27
CA ARG A 133 -18.17 15.88 -27.13
C ARG A 133 -17.53 14.91 -26.14
N LEU A 134 -16.38 15.27 -25.57
CA LEU A 134 -15.71 14.51 -24.53
C LEU A 134 -14.92 15.44 -23.61
N VAL A 135 -14.73 15.03 -22.36
CA VAL A 135 -13.86 15.75 -21.42
C VAL A 135 -12.51 15.04 -21.38
N LEU A 136 -11.43 15.81 -21.51
CA LEU A 136 -10.07 15.32 -21.32
C LEU A 136 -9.80 15.14 -19.82
N ALA A 137 -9.17 14.02 -19.45
CA ALA A 137 -8.78 13.73 -18.08
C ALA A 137 -7.24 13.61 -18.00
N PRO A 138 -6.50 14.74 -18.05
CA PRO A 138 -5.05 14.70 -18.00
C PRO A 138 -4.55 14.31 -16.60
N VAL A 139 -3.48 13.52 -16.56
CA VAL A 139 -2.72 13.24 -15.33
C VAL A 139 -1.38 13.96 -15.42
N VAL A 140 -1.18 14.93 -14.52
CA VAL A 140 0.06 15.71 -14.38
C VAL A 140 0.92 15.07 -13.30
N LYS A 141 2.21 14.85 -13.58
CA LYS A 141 3.15 14.29 -12.61
C LYS A 141 4.46 15.09 -12.51
N SER A 142 5.06 15.09 -11.33
CA SER A 142 6.44 15.55 -11.08
C SER A 142 7.46 14.61 -11.74
N ALA A 143 8.73 14.99 -11.77
CA ALA A 143 9.81 14.12 -12.24
C ALA A 143 9.95 12.83 -11.40
N ALA A 144 9.60 12.89 -10.11
CA ALA A 144 9.55 11.75 -9.18
C ALA A 144 8.25 10.93 -9.31
N GLY A 145 7.39 11.24 -10.28
CA GLY A 145 6.14 10.53 -10.54
C GLY A 145 4.99 10.85 -9.57
N ASP A 146 5.13 11.85 -8.70
CA ASP A 146 4.05 12.30 -7.82
C ASP A 146 2.95 12.99 -8.60
N VAL A 147 1.69 12.68 -8.28
CA VAL A 147 0.54 13.32 -8.91
C VAL A 147 0.48 14.79 -8.52
N ARG A 148 0.19 15.65 -9.50
CA ARG A 148 -0.07 17.07 -9.32
C ARG A 148 -1.51 17.40 -9.70
N ARG A 149 -2.05 18.47 -9.09
CA ARG A 149 -3.45 18.91 -9.28
C ARG A 149 -3.56 20.24 -10.02
N ASP A 150 -2.56 20.57 -10.81
CA ASP A 150 -2.58 21.79 -11.61
C ASP A 150 -3.71 21.73 -12.65
N ARG A 151 -4.29 22.89 -12.95
CA ARG A 151 -5.19 23.02 -14.08
C ARG A 151 -4.38 23.05 -15.38
N VAL A 152 -4.65 22.13 -16.29
CA VAL A 152 -4.02 22.11 -17.61
C VAL A 152 -4.63 23.19 -18.49
N VAL A 153 -3.79 24.06 -19.06
CA VAL A 153 -4.22 25.08 -20.02
C VAL A 153 -4.21 24.48 -21.43
N TRP A 154 -5.37 24.50 -22.07
CA TRP A 154 -5.58 23.88 -23.38
C TRP A 154 -5.70 24.90 -24.50
N THR A 155 -5.15 24.54 -25.66
CA THR A 155 -5.27 25.29 -26.92
C THR A 155 -5.53 24.32 -28.08
N SER A 156 -6.21 24.79 -29.12
CA SER A 156 -6.42 24.03 -30.36
C SER A 156 -5.77 24.76 -31.53
N SER A 157 -5.03 24.02 -32.36
CA SER A 157 -4.47 24.57 -33.61
C SER A 157 -5.53 24.88 -34.67
N ASN A 158 -6.75 24.33 -34.53
CA ASN A 158 -7.87 24.57 -35.44
C ASN A 158 -9.21 24.55 -34.67
N PRO A 159 -9.56 25.66 -33.98
CA PRO A 159 -10.79 25.75 -33.17
C PRO A 159 -12.09 25.61 -33.97
N ALA A 160 -12.06 25.80 -35.29
CA ALA A 160 -13.20 25.62 -36.18
C ALA A 160 -13.53 24.13 -36.42
N ALA A 161 -12.51 23.25 -36.44
CA ALA A 161 -12.70 21.80 -36.53
C ALA A 161 -12.87 21.17 -35.14
N VAL A 162 -12.01 21.53 -34.17
CA VAL A 162 -12.04 21.01 -32.80
C VAL A 162 -11.80 22.15 -31.83
N SER A 163 -12.78 22.46 -30.98
CA SER A 163 -12.57 23.39 -29.87
C SER A 163 -12.35 22.65 -28.57
N VAL A 164 -11.57 23.26 -27.68
CA VAL A 164 -11.37 22.81 -26.29
C VAL A 164 -11.58 24.02 -25.38
N ASN A 165 -12.40 23.87 -24.34
CA ASN A 165 -12.61 24.94 -23.36
C ASN A 165 -11.60 24.84 -22.19
N ALA A 166 -11.70 25.78 -21.24
CA ALA A 166 -10.79 25.86 -20.11
C ALA A 166 -10.90 24.68 -19.13
N ASP A 167 -12.00 23.92 -19.17
CA ASP A 167 -12.22 22.72 -18.34
C ASP A 167 -11.90 21.43 -19.10
N GLY A 168 -11.28 21.54 -20.28
CA GLY A 168 -10.89 20.38 -21.09
C GLY A 168 -12.05 19.71 -21.83
N LEU A 169 -13.23 20.34 -21.92
CA LEU A 169 -14.33 19.87 -22.77
C LEU A 169 -13.96 20.12 -24.23
N VAL A 170 -13.79 19.02 -24.96
CA VAL A 170 -13.51 18.98 -26.40
C VAL A 170 -14.81 18.80 -27.16
N GLU A 171 -15.00 19.61 -28.20
CA GLU A 171 -16.11 19.52 -29.15
C GLU A 171 -15.57 19.38 -30.57
N ALA A 172 -15.90 18.27 -31.24
CA ALA A 172 -15.62 18.04 -32.64
C ALA A 172 -16.69 18.75 -33.49
N LYS A 173 -16.37 19.89 -34.09
CA LYS A 173 -17.34 20.77 -34.77
C LYS A 173 -17.52 20.45 -36.24
N ALA A 174 -16.42 20.29 -36.96
CA ALA A 174 -16.42 20.12 -38.42
C ALA A 174 -15.26 19.25 -38.87
N MET A 175 -15.38 18.69 -40.08
CA MET A 175 -14.33 17.88 -40.68
C MET A 175 -13.00 18.65 -40.73
N GLY A 176 -11.92 17.99 -40.29
CA GLY A 176 -10.60 18.58 -40.29
C GLY A 176 -9.72 18.03 -39.18
N ARG A 177 -8.44 18.36 -39.23
CA ARG A 177 -7.46 17.99 -38.19
C ARG A 177 -7.19 19.17 -37.28
N ALA A 178 -6.98 18.87 -36.01
CA ALA A 178 -6.51 19.79 -35.00
C ALA A 178 -5.51 19.10 -34.08
N THR A 179 -4.53 19.84 -33.60
CA THR A 179 -3.68 19.42 -32.48
C THR A 179 -4.10 20.20 -31.25
N LEU A 180 -4.59 19.47 -30.24
CA LEU A 180 -4.82 20.04 -28.92
C LEU A 180 -3.50 20.04 -28.16
N THR A 181 -3.13 21.19 -27.60
CA THR A 181 -1.91 21.33 -26.79
C THR A 181 -2.27 21.72 -25.36
N GLY A 182 -1.88 20.86 -24.42
CA GLY A 182 -2.07 21.06 -22.98
C GLY A 182 -0.75 21.45 -22.31
N ARG A 183 -0.76 22.44 -21.43
CA ARG A 183 0.42 22.93 -20.71
C ARG A 183 0.18 23.11 -19.21
N VAL A 184 1.21 22.79 -18.43
CA VAL A 184 1.37 23.11 -17.00
C VAL A 184 2.85 23.41 -16.79
N ASP A 185 3.20 24.57 -16.25
CA ASP A 185 4.58 25.04 -16.16
C ASP A 185 5.31 24.90 -17.52
N ARG A 186 6.41 24.12 -17.55
CA ARG A 186 7.17 23.77 -18.75
C ARG A 186 6.74 22.43 -19.36
N ALA A 187 5.92 21.65 -18.67
CA ALA A 187 5.41 20.39 -19.19
C ALA A 187 4.36 20.65 -20.26
N THR A 188 4.45 19.92 -21.37
CA THR A 188 3.53 20.02 -22.49
C THR A 188 3.11 18.63 -22.94
N THR A 189 1.89 18.55 -23.46
CA THR A 189 1.38 17.34 -24.11
C THR A 189 0.56 17.74 -25.33
N THR A 190 0.49 16.86 -26.32
CA THR A 190 -0.30 17.08 -27.53
C THR A 190 -1.21 15.88 -27.80
N VAL A 191 -2.42 16.18 -28.25
CA VAL A 191 -3.38 15.20 -28.74
C VAL A 191 -3.74 15.57 -30.16
N ALA A 192 -3.37 14.71 -31.11
CA ALA A 192 -3.77 14.87 -32.50
C ALA A 192 -5.20 14.33 -32.67
N VAL A 193 -6.11 15.19 -33.14
CA VAL A 193 -7.52 14.86 -33.35
C VAL A 193 -7.85 15.03 -34.83
N ASP A 194 -8.35 13.96 -35.44
CA ASP A 194 -8.92 13.95 -36.79
C ASP A 194 -10.45 13.87 -36.69
N VAL A 195 -11.13 14.93 -37.12
CA VAL A 195 -12.59 14.96 -37.20
C VAL A 195 -13.00 14.51 -38.59
N VAL A 196 -13.71 13.40 -38.65
CA VAL A 196 -14.37 12.97 -39.88
C VAL A 196 -15.74 13.64 -40.01
N ALA A 197 -16.12 13.97 -41.24
CA ALA A 197 -17.46 14.48 -41.53
C ALA A 197 -18.52 13.54 -40.94
N SER A 198 -19.58 14.11 -40.36
CA SER A 198 -20.74 13.34 -39.88
C SER A 198 -21.45 12.71 -41.08
N ARG A 199 -20.98 11.53 -41.48
CA ARG A 199 -21.63 10.64 -42.44
C ARG A 199 -22.12 9.37 -41.76
N VAL A 200 -22.06 9.29 -40.42
CA VAL A 200 -22.58 8.14 -39.68
C VAL A 200 -24.09 8.10 -39.86
N ALA A 201 -24.54 7.20 -40.73
CA ALA A 201 -25.96 7.00 -41.02
C ALA A 201 -26.59 6.01 -40.03
N SER A 202 -25.80 5.06 -39.53
CA SER A 202 -26.24 4.11 -38.51
C SER A 202 -25.08 3.66 -37.64
N ILE A 203 -25.41 3.32 -36.39
CA ILE A 203 -24.52 2.57 -35.51
C ILE A 203 -25.25 1.35 -34.96
N SER A 204 -24.50 0.28 -34.69
CA SER A 204 -25.01 -0.91 -34.02
C SER A 204 -24.08 -1.29 -32.88
N LEU A 205 -24.67 -1.74 -31.77
CA LEU A 205 -23.97 -2.21 -30.58
C LEU A 205 -24.10 -3.74 -30.50
N SER A 206 -22.97 -4.45 -30.37
CA SER A 206 -22.94 -5.91 -30.28
C SER A 206 -22.23 -6.36 -29.00
N PRO A 207 -22.79 -7.32 -28.23
CA PRO A 207 -24.09 -7.95 -28.46
C PRO A 207 -25.25 -6.98 -28.18
N SER A 208 -26.41 -7.18 -28.81
CA SER A 208 -27.62 -6.36 -28.55
C SER A 208 -28.35 -6.76 -27.26
N SER A 209 -28.11 -7.98 -26.77
CA SER A 209 -28.53 -8.41 -25.45
C SER A 209 -27.54 -9.39 -24.83
N ARG A 210 -27.47 -9.42 -23.50
CA ARG A 210 -26.62 -10.37 -22.76
C ARG A 210 -27.25 -10.75 -21.42
N GLU A 211 -27.16 -12.02 -21.06
CA GLU A 211 -27.36 -12.49 -19.70
C GLU A 211 -26.00 -12.74 -19.05
N ALA A 212 -25.84 -12.29 -17.81
CA ALA A 212 -24.61 -12.43 -17.03
C ALA A 212 -24.92 -12.36 -15.53
N ARG A 213 -23.91 -12.49 -14.66
CA ARG A 213 -24.05 -12.27 -13.22
C ARG A 213 -23.51 -10.90 -12.81
N THR A 214 -23.88 -10.43 -11.63
CA THR A 214 -23.26 -9.24 -11.02
C THR A 214 -21.74 -9.36 -11.04
N GLY A 215 -21.05 -8.30 -11.46
CA GLY A 215 -19.60 -8.27 -11.57
C GLY A 215 -18.99 -9.00 -12.76
N ASP A 216 -19.74 -9.74 -13.59
CA ASP A 216 -19.20 -10.26 -14.85
C ASP A 216 -18.96 -9.09 -15.83
N VAL A 217 -17.85 -9.11 -16.56
CA VAL A 217 -17.55 -8.10 -17.58
C VAL A 217 -18.21 -8.46 -18.91
N VAL A 218 -19.08 -7.57 -19.41
CA VAL A 218 -19.70 -7.67 -20.73
C VAL A 218 -19.02 -6.70 -21.67
N ARG A 219 -18.38 -7.21 -22.74
CA ARG A 219 -17.68 -6.39 -23.73
C ARG A 219 -18.58 -6.06 -24.91
N PHE A 220 -18.70 -4.78 -25.19
CA PHE A 220 -19.45 -4.27 -26.34
C PHE A 220 -18.54 -3.75 -27.44
N ALA A 221 -18.92 -4.03 -28.68
CA ALA A 221 -18.31 -3.47 -29.88
C ALA A 221 -19.32 -2.60 -30.64
N VAL A 222 -18.87 -1.45 -31.11
CA VAL A 222 -19.65 -0.55 -31.97
C VAL A 222 -19.24 -0.72 -33.43
N THR A 223 -20.22 -0.91 -34.31
CA THR A 223 -20.04 -0.79 -35.75
C THR A 223 -20.77 0.45 -36.24
N ALA A 224 -20.05 1.37 -36.89
CA ALA A 224 -20.61 2.55 -37.52
C ALA A 224 -20.59 2.41 -39.04
N LYS A 225 -21.67 2.82 -39.72
CA LYS A 225 -21.77 2.79 -41.18
C LYS A 225 -22.16 4.13 -41.76
N ASP A 226 -21.65 4.41 -42.96
CA ASP A 226 -22.08 5.57 -43.74
C ASP A 226 -23.41 5.33 -44.49
N ALA A 227 -23.91 6.35 -45.17
CA ALA A 227 -25.15 6.29 -45.94
C ALA A 227 -25.11 5.28 -47.12
N ALA A 228 -23.91 4.90 -47.59
CA ALA A 228 -23.71 3.86 -48.60
C ALA A 228 -23.57 2.46 -47.98
N GLY A 229 -23.67 2.34 -46.65
CA GLY A 229 -23.53 1.08 -45.91
C GLY A 229 -22.09 0.67 -45.64
N LYS A 230 -21.09 1.50 -45.94
CA LYS A 230 -19.67 1.20 -45.72
C LYS A 230 -19.30 1.46 -44.26
N THR A 231 -18.56 0.51 -43.66
CA THR A 231 -18.09 0.63 -42.28
C THR A 231 -17.10 1.78 -42.11
N ILE A 232 -17.30 2.59 -41.08
CA ILE A 232 -16.39 3.65 -40.65
C ILE A 232 -15.52 3.07 -39.53
N THR A 233 -14.22 2.89 -39.79
CA THR A 233 -13.27 2.30 -38.83
C THR A 233 -12.62 3.35 -37.94
N GLY A 234 -12.08 2.92 -36.79
CA GLY A 234 -11.26 3.77 -35.92
C GLY A 234 -11.99 4.91 -35.21
N VAL A 235 -13.33 4.90 -35.18
CA VAL A 235 -14.14 5.86 -34.42
C VAL A 235 -14.34 5.35 -32.99
N THR A 236 -14.26 6.25 -32.01
CA THR A 236 -14.47 5.90 -30.59
C THR A 236 -15.83 6.41 -30.11
N PRO A 237 -16.76 5.52 -29.74
CA PRO A 237 -18.05 5.92 -29.16
C PRO A 237 -17.89 6.43 -27.72
N SER A 238 -18.87 7.19 -27.25
CA SER A 238 -19.10 7.38 -25.81
C SER A 238 -20.13 6.37 -25.32
N TYR A 239 -19.98 5.91 -24.08
CA TYR A 239 -20.86 4.93 -23.46
C TYR A 239 -21.54 5.49 -22.22
N SER A 240 -22.75 5.03 -21.96
CA SER A 240 -23.49 5.23 -20.71
C SER A 240 -24.38 4.02 -20.43
N PHE A 241 -24.90 3.91 -19.21
CA PHE A 241 -25.89 2.89 -18.86
C PHE A 241 -26.91 3.41 -17.85
N SER A 242 -28.07 2.78 -17.78
CA SER A 242 -29.08 3.00 -16.74
C SER A 242 -30.05 1.81 -16.65
N PRO A 243 -30.78 1.63 -15.54
CA PRO A 243 -30.56 2.21 -14.21
C PRO A 243 -29.37 1.52 -13.48
N GLY A 244 -29.20 1.78 -12.18
CA GLY A 244 -28.28 1.03 -11.31
C GLY A 244 -26.87 1.60 -11.20
N GLN A 245 -25.99 0.87 -10.50
CA GLN A 245 -24.57 1.18 -10.36
C GLN A 245 -23.72 0.20 -11.17
N GLY A 246 -22.54 0.66 -11.54
CA GLY A 246 -21.62 -0.09 -12.38
C GLY A 246 -20.51 0.79 -12.94
N ILE A 247 -19.76 0.22 -13.87
CA ILE A 247 -18.76 0.94 -14.66
C ILE A 247 -18.89 0.52 -16.13
N ILE A 248 -18.70 1.48 -17.04
CA ILE A 248 -18.45 1.19 -18.45
C ILE A 248 -17.28 2.04 -18.92
N ASP A 249 -16.22 1.38 -19.37
CA ASP A 249 -15.02 2.03 -19.86
C ASP A 249 -15.11 2.33 -21.36
N ARG A 250 -14.18 3.16 -21.87
CA ARG A 250 -14.09 3.52 -23.30
C ARG A 250 -13.84 2.33 -24.22
N ASP A 251 -13.32 1.23 -23.70
CA ASP A 251 -13.15 -0.04 -24.42
C ASP A 251 -14.45 -0.84 -24.56
N GLY A 252 -15.58 -0.31 -24.05
CA GLY A 252 -16.89 -0.96 -24.09
C GLY A 252 -17.05 -2.09 -23.06
N ALA A 253 -16.14 -2.22 -22.10
CA ALA A 253 -16.26 -3.18 -21.01
C ALA A 253 -17.23 -2.65 -19.94
N PHE A 254 -18.41 -3.26 -19.86
CA PHE A 254 -19.44 -2.97 -18.87
C PHE A 254 -19.37 -3.96 -17.70
N THR A 255 -19.60 -3.46 -16.49
CA THR A 255 -19.77 -4.26 -15.28
C THR A 255 -20.86 -3.65 -14.41
N GLY A 256 -21.97 -4.36 -14.21
CA GLY A 256 -23.04 -3.94 -13.30
C GLY A 256 -22.88 -4.56 -11.92
N TYR A 257 -23.27 -3.80 -10.89
CA TYR A 257 -23.05 -4.18 -9.49
C TYR A 257 -24.27 -4.85 -8.86
N GLU A 258 -25.47 -4.57 -9.35
CA GLU A 258 -26.72 -5.12 -8.85
C GLU A 258 -27.40 -6.08 -9.85
N GLY A 259 -28.22 -7.00 -9.33
CA GLY A 259 -29.09 -7.82 -10.17
C GLY A 259 -30.21 -6.96 -10.76
N GLY A 260 -30.55 -7.17 -12.03
CA GLY A 260 -31.56 -6.38 -12.71
C GLY A 260 -31.32 -6.27 -14.21
N THR A 261 -32.11 -5.41 -14.87
CA THR A 261 -31.96 -5.13 -16.30
C THR A 261 -31.35 -3.75 -16.49
N TYR A 262 -30.24 -3.69 -17.22
CA TYR A 262 -29.52 -2.49 -17.60
C TYR A 262 -29.68 -2.24 -19.10
N VAL A 263 -29.79 -0.97 -19.48
CA VAL A 263 -29.70 -0.51 -20.86
C VAL A 263 -28.37 0.20 -21.04
N VAL A 264 -27.48 -0.39 -21.83
CA VAL A 264 -26.21 0.21 -22.23
C VAL A 264 -26.44 0.99 -23.52
N THR A 265 -26.07 2.27 -23.52
CA THR A 265 -26.19 3.15 -24.69
C THR A 265 -24.80 3.53 -25.17
N ALA A 266 -24.54 3.32 -26.47
CA ALA A 266 -23.37 3.85 -27.16
C ALA A 266 -23.80 5.01 -28.04
N THR A 267 -23.02 6.09 -28.06
CA THR A 267 -23.29 7.30 -28.84
C THR A 267 -22.09 7.67 -29.71
N LEU A 268 -22.36 8.01 -30.96
CA LEU A 268 -21.36 8.47 -31.92
C LEU A 268 -21.92 9.66 -32.71
N GLY A 269 -21.52 10.87 -32.31
CA GLY A 269 -22.10 12.11 -32.84
C GLY A 269 -23.56 12.23 -32.44
N THR A 270 -24.45 12.32 -33.42
CA THR A 270 -25.91 12.39 -33.21
C THR A 270 -26.59 11.02 -33.23
N GLN A 271 -25.87 9.94 -33.52
CA GLN A 271 -26.42 8.58 -33.58
C GLN A 271 -26.20 7.85 -32.26
N SER A 272 -27.15 6.99 -31.89
CA SER A 272 -27.04 6.11 -30.73
C SER A 272 -27.52 4.69 -31.03
N ALA A 273 -27.02 3.73 -30.27
CA ALA A 273 -27.48 2.33 -30.26
C ALA A 273 -27.53 1.84 -28.82
N GLN A 274 -28.43 0.90 -28.57
CA GLN A 274 -28.68 0.36 -27.24
C GLN A 274 -28.50 -1.15 -27.22
N ALA A 275 -28.08 -1.66 -26.06
CA ALA A 275 -28.05 -3.08 -25.74
C ALA A 275 -28.63 -3.31 -24.35
N VAL A 276 -29.22 -4.49 -24.14
CA VAL A 276 -29.86 -4.86 -22.86
C VAL A 276 -29.02 -5.92 -22.14
N VAL A 277 -28.57 -5.62 -20.93
CA VAL A 277 -27.89 -6.59 -20.06
C VAL A 277 -28.81 -6.99 -18.92
N ARG A 278 -29.04 -8.30 -18.76
CA ARG A 278 -29.78 -8.87 -17.62
C ARG A 278 -28.78 -9.52 -16.68
N LEU A 279 -28.70 -9.00 -15.46
CA LEU A 279 -27.81 -9.47 -14.42
C LEU A 279 -28.57 -10.27 -13.37
N THR A 280 -28.13 -11.48 -13.09
CA THR A 280 -28.53 -12.24 -11.89
C THR A 280 -27.52 -12.04 -10.78
N PRO A 281 -27.91 -12.15 -9.50
CA PRO A 281 -26.93 -12.17 -8.40
C PRO A 281 -25.87 -13.26 -8.59
N ARG A 282 -24.62 -12.96 -8.22
CA ARG A 282 -23.50 -13.90 -8.30
C ARG A 282 -23.60 -15.05 -7.29
N ASP A 283 -24.26 -14.83 -6.14
CA ASP A 283 -24.51 -15.82 -5.08
C ASP A 283 -23.31 -16.69 -4.70
N VAL A 284 -22.21 -16.03 -4.32
CA VAL A 284 -20.94 -16.68 -3.91
C VAL A 284 -20.77 -16.84 -2.41
N ARG A 285 -21.69 -16.31 -1.59
CA ARG A 285 -21.64 -16.47 -0.13
C ARG A 285 -21.63 -17.95 0.28
N ARG A 286 -20.83 -18.27 1.29
CA ARG A 286 -20.64 -19.61 1.87
C ARG A 286 -20.64 -19.52 3.39
N PRO A 287 -21.12 -20.56 4.10
CA PRO A 287 -20.83 -20.70 5.52
C PRO A 287 -19.33 -20.97 5.73
N ALA A 288 -18.85 -20.66 6.93
CA ALA A 288 -17.53 -21.03 7.38
C ALA A 288 -17.59 -21.78 8.70
N THR A 289 -16.74 -22.78 8.84
CA THR A 289 -16.58 -23.56 10.06
C THR A 289 -15.18 -23.36 10.61
N VAL A 290 -15.06 -23.02 11.89
CA VAL A 290 -13.78 -23.06 12.59
C VAL A 290 -13.49 -24.52 12.95
N VAL A 291 -12.47 -25.10 12.33
CA VAL A 291 -12.07 -26.50 12.50
C VAL A 291 -11.22 -26.66 13.75
N GLY A 292 -10.30 -25.73 14.00
CA GLY A 292 -9.42 -25.74 15.16
C GLY A 292 -8.81 -24.38 15.42
N ARG A 293 -8.25 -24.23 16.62
CA ARG A 293 -7.65 -22.98 17.09
C ARG A 293 -6.42 -23.25 17.96
N LEU A 294 -5.45 -22.35 17.89
CA LEU A 294 -4.31 -22.28 18.79
C LEU A 294 -4.18 -20.85 19.35
N PRO A 295 -4.84 -20.55 20.48
CA PRO A 295 -4.74 -19.24 21.11
C PRO A 295 -3.31 -18.93 21.58
N ARG A 296 -2.78 -17.74 21.24
CA ARG A 296 -1.43 -17.27 21.65
C ARG A 296 -1.50 -15.81 22.10
N MET A 297 -1.42 -15.58 23.41
CA MET A 297 -1.73 -14.26 24.00
C MET A 297 -0.55 -13.63 24.76
N LYS A 298 0.61 -14.29 24.80
CA LYS A 298 1.79 -13.73 25.48
C LYS A 298 2.43 -12.59 24.68
N PHE A 299 2.40 -12.72 23.36
CA PHE A 299 2.91 -11.78 22.37
C PHE A 299 1.87 -11.73 21.25
N THR A 300 1.91 -10.69 20.42
CA THR A 300 1.15 -10.75 19.18
C THR A 300 1.71 -11.83 18.27
N THR A 301 0.88 -12.41 17.39
CA THR A 301 1.35 -13.34 16.37
C THR A 301 1.36 -12.69 15.00
N GLU A 302 2.48 -12.79 14.30
CA GLU A 302 2.62 -12.30 12.92
C GLU A 302 2.47 -13.50 11.98
N GLU A 303 3.23 -13.60 10.89
CA GLU A 303 3.06 -14.57 9.79
C GLU A 303 2.86 -16.04 10.21
N VAL A 304 1.98 -16.72 9.48
CA VAL A 304 1.85 -18.18 9.49
C VAL A 304 2.37 -18.76 8.18
N TRP A 305 3.18 -19.81 8.26
CA TRP A 305 3.64 -20.52 7.07
C TRP A 305 3.44 -22.03 7.22
N LEU A 306 3.15 -22.74 6.14
CA LEU A 306 2.92 -24.18 6.16
C LEU A 306 4.07 -24.94 5.48
N HIS A 307 4.63 -25.92 6.19
CA HIS A 307 5.68 -26.78 5.65
C HIS A 307 5.20 -27.52 4.38
N PRO A 308 5.86 -27.45 3.22
CA PRO A 308 5.29 -27.86 1.93
C PRO A 308 4.87 -29.34 1.85
N THR A 309 5.55 -30.22 2.59
CA THR A 309 5.36 -31.68 2.50
C THR A 309 4.87 -32.35 3.78
N ARG A 310 4.56 -31.59 4.83
CA ARG A 310 4.20 -32.10 6.16
C ARG A 310 3.01 -31.35 6.73
N GLU A 311 2.30 -31.96 7.66
CA GLU A 311 1.22 -31.31 8.43
C GLU A 311 1.83 -30.52 9.60
N ILE A 312 2.63 -29.49 9.27
CA ILE A 312 3.31 -28.60 10.22
C ILE A 312 3.08 -27.15 9.80
N ALA A 313 2.81 -26.29 10.79
CA ALA A 313 2.75 -24.84 10.64
C ALA A 313 3.85 -24.16 11.47
N TYR A 314 4.32 -23.02 10.97
CA TYR A 314 5.24 -22.13 11.66
C TYR A 314 4.52 -20.80 11.92
N LEU A 315 4.70 -20.22 13.10
CA LEU A 315 4.01 -18.99 13.50
C LEU A 315 4.96 -17.99 14.15
N GLY A 316 5.07 -16.81 13.55
CA GLY A 316 5.90 -15.70 14.02
C GLY A 316 5.30 -15.01 15.25
N THR A 317 6.13 -14.28 15.99
CA THR A 317 5.69 -13.44 17.12
C THR A 317 6.09 -12.00 16.91
N GLY A 318 5.29 -11.07 17.43
CA GLY A 318 5.51 -9.62 17.32
C GLY A 318 5.34 -8.89 18.65
N SER A 319 5.36 -7.56 18.60
CA SER A 319 5.14 -6.69 19.77
C SER A 319 5.96 -7.06 21.02
N GLY A 320 7.24 -7.41 20.83
CA GLY A 320 8.14 -7.85 21.91
C GLY A 320 8.37 -9.37 21.95
N GLY A 321 7.73 -10.13 21.06
CA GLY A 321 7.98 -11.55 20.86
C GLY A 321 9.40 -11.86 20.36
N ASP A 322 9.96 -12.96 20.82
CA ASP A 322 11.37 -13.33 20.63
C ASP A 322 11.54 -14.67 19.91
N ARG A 323 10.50 -15.19 19.27
CA ARG A 323 10.51 -16.56 18.76
C ARG A 323 9.59 -16.81 17.56
N MET A 324 9.86 -17.91 16.91
CA MET A 324 8.94 -18.59 16.01
C MET A 324 8.46 -19.89 16.68
N TYR A 325 7.16 -20.20 16.60
CA TYR A 325 6.57 -21.46 17.08
C TYR A 325 6.47 -22.50 15.96
N THR A 326 6.91 -23.72 16.24
CA THR A 326 6.61 -24.88 15.40
C THR A 326 5.36 -25.58 15.93
N ILE A 327 4.41 -25.85 15.04
CA ILE A 327 3.07 -26.32 15.39
C ILE A 327 2.77 -27.59 14.59
N ASP A 328 2.49 -28.69 15.28
CA ASP A 328 1.91 -29.89 14.67
C ASP A 328 0.41 -29.64 14.39
N ILE A 329 0.02 -29.82 13.14
CA ILE A 329 -1.35 -29.66 12.64
C ILE A 329 -1.90 -30.95 12.04
N THR A 330 -1.31 -32.10 12.39
CA THR A 330 -1.79 -33.43 11.95
C THR A 330 -3.25 -33.63 12.36
N ASP A 331 -3.60 -33.31 13.61
CA ASP A 331 -4.99 -33.11 14.04
C ASP A 331 -5.37 -31.62 13.94
N LYS A 332 -6.04 -31.26 12.84
CA LYS A 332 -6.49 -29.90 12.55
C LYS A 332 -7.46 -29.33 13.59
N THR A 333 -8.07 -30.18 14.41
CA THR A 333 -8.99 -29.74 15.48
C THR A 333 -8.24 -29.36 16.75
N LYS A 334 -6.99 -29.81 16.89
CA LYS A 334 -6.15 -29.65 18.07
C LYS A 334 -4.70 -29.35 17.66
N PRO A 335 -4.43 -28.20 17.04
CA PRO A 335 -3.06 -27.78 16.76
C PRO A 335 -2.25 -27.68 18.07
N VAL A 336 -0.99 -28.15 18.08
CA VAL A 336 -0.12 -28.17 19.26
C VAL A 336 1.24 -27.57 18.95
N VAL A 337 1.73 -26.68 19.81
CA VAL A 337 3.12 -26.21 19.74
C VAL A 337 4.05 -27.35 20.15
N THR A 338 4.93 -27.79 19.24
CA THR A 338 5.92 -28.84 19.52
C THR A 338 7.29 -28.27 19.88
N ASP A 339 7.62 -27.10 19.35
CA ASP A 339 8.91 -26.44 19.61
C ASP A 339 8.79 -24.92 19.40
N SER A 340 9.83 -24.19 19.82
CA SER A 340 10.01 -22.79 19.45
C SER A 340 11.49 -22.46 19.27
N LEU A 341 11.81 -21.78 18.17
CA LEU A 341 13.14 -21.24 17.95
C LEU A 341 13.20 -19.81 18.49
N VAL A 342 13.94 -19.60 19.58
CA VAL A 342 14.11 -18.31 20.26
C VAL A 342 15.33 -17.59 19.71
N GLU A 343 15.19 -16.32 19.34
CA GLU A 343 16.25 -15.48 18.80
C GLU A 343 16.26 -14.09 19.45
N ASN A 344 17.37 -13.36 19.29
CA ASN A 344 17.45 -11.95 19.69
C ASN A 344 16.62 -11.07 18.73
N THR A 345 15.32 -11.00 18.99
CA THR A 345 14.35 -10.25 18.19
C THR A 345 13.20 -9.73 19.03
N ARG A 346 12.45 -8.77 18.49
CA ARG A 346 11.15 -8.31 19.04
C ARG A 346 9.99 -8.56 18.08
N ARG A 347 10.31 -9.07 16.89
CA ARG A 347 9.35 -9.42 15.85
C ARG A 347 9.99 -10.36 14.83
N VAL A 348 9.38 -11.54 14.69
CA VAL A 348 9.50 -12.45 13.55
C VAL A 348 8.29 -12.18 12.67
N ASN A 349 8.48 -11.31 11.68
CA ASN A 349 7.39 -10.75 10.91
C ASN A 349 6.94 -11.67 9.77
N ASP A 350 7.87 -12.42 9.19
CA ASP A 350 7.67 -13.22 7.99
C ASP A 350 8.51 -14.50 8.04
N ILE A 351 7.99 -15.57 7.45
CA ILE A 351 8.52 -16.93 7.49
C ILE A 351 8.23 -17.61 6.15
N MET A 352 9.25 -18.20 5.53
CA MET A 352 9.08 -19.00 4.33
C MET A 352 10.05 -20.18 4.28
N THR A 353 9.56 -21.34 3.82
CA THR A 353 10.39 -22.52 3.56
C THR A 353 10.97 -22.51 2.16
N THR A 354 12.10 -23.18 1.96
CA THR A 354 12.54 -23.60 0.62
C THR A 354 11.48 -24.50 -0.02
N PRO A 355 11.33 -24.52 -1.36
CA PRO A 355 10.32 -25.34 -2.03
C PRO A 355 10.39 -26.85 -1.71
N ASP A 356 11.59 -27.36 -1.42
CA ASP A 356 11.79 -28.77 -1.03
C ASP A 356 11.47 -29.05 0.46
N GLY A 357 11.18 -28.02 1.24
CA GLY A 357 10.88 -28.11 2.68
C GLY A 357 12.09 -28.42 3.56
N LYS A 358 13.33 -28.36 3.05
CA LYS A 358 14.50 -28.72 3.85
C LYS A 358 15.05 -27.60 4.71
N HIS A 359 14.73 -26.35 4.40
CA HIS A 359 15.15 -25.19 5.15
C HIS A 359 14.01 -24.19 5.29
N MET A 360 14.10 -23.35 6.31
CA MET A 360 13.25 -22.17 6.50
C MET A 360 14.10 -20.92 6.67
N VAL A 361 13.53 -19.81 6.24
CA VAL A 361 14.04 -18.47 6.48
C VAL A 361 12.97 -17.71 7.25
N PHE A 362 13.36 -16.98 8.27
CA PHE A 362 12.46 -16.04 8.94
C PHE A 362 13.18 -14.74 9.28
N THR A 363 12.37 -13.69 9.38
CA THR A 363 12.88 -12.33 9.59
C THR A 363 13.22 -12.03 11.05
N ARG A 364 14.16 -11.11 11.23
CA ARG A 364 14.63 -10.64 12.54
C ARG A 364 14.59 -9.12 12.61
N GLU A 365 13.60 -8.59 13.32
CA GLU A 365 13.41 -7.15 13.56
C GLU A 365 13.54 -6.80 15.06
N GLY A 366 14.06 -5.61 15.38
CA GLY A 366 14.16 -5.11 16.75
C GLY A 366 15.21 -5.76 17.67
N ALA A 367 16.24 -6.40 17.11
CA ALA A 367 17.33 -7.01 17.89
C ALA A 367 18.06 -5.98 18.77
N SER A 368 18.33 -6.35 20.04
CA SER A 368 18.90 -5.42 21.03
C SER A 368 20.36 -5.03 20.75
N ASP A 369 21.10 -5.86 20.02
CA ASP A 369 22.50 -5.63 19.62
C ASP A 369 22.61 -5.03 18.20
N ARG A 370 21.47 -4.64 17.60
CA ARG A 370 21.36 -4.16 16.21
C ARG A 370 21.77 -5.17 15.15
N LYS A 371 22.03 -6.42 15.51
CA LYS A 371 22.12 -7.52 14.56
C LYS A 371 20.70 -7.92 14.21
N ASN A 372 20.08 -7.19 13.30
CA ASN A 372 18.83 -7.59 12.64
C ASN A 372 19.17 -8.49 11.43
N GLY A 373 18.21 -8.81 10.57
CA GLY A 373 18.47 -9.58 9.35
C GLY A 373 17.53 -10.77 9.18
N ILE A 374 18.07 -11.89 8.71
CA ILE A 374 17.34 -13.15 8.58
C ILE A 374 18.04 -14.27 9.34
N VAL A 375 17.26 -15.26 9.75
CA VAL A 375 17.75 -16.51 10.33
C VAL A 375 17.37 -17.66 9.40
N ILE A 376 18.31 -18.55 9.16
CA ILE A 376 18.12 -19.75 8.33
C ILE A 376 18.24 -20.98 9.23
N ALA A 377 17.24 -21.85 9.17
CA ALA A 377 17.21 -23.09 9.94
C ALA A 377 16.99 -24.31 9.04
N SER A 378 17.67 -25.41 9.39
CA SER A 378 17.44 -26.74 8.83
C SER A 378 16.11 -27.32 9.35
N LEU A 379 15.41 -27.98 8.44
CA LEU A 379 14.16 -28.71 8.66
C LEU A 379 14.32 -30.21 8.36
N GLU A 380 15.52 -30.76 8.54
CA GLU A 380 15.73 -32.22 8.55
C GLU A 380 14.78 -32.92 9.52
N ASP A 381 14.60 -32.32 10.70
CA ASP A 381 13.47 -32.56 11.60
C ASP A 381 12.57 -31.31 11.62
N PRO A 382 11.48 -31.28 10.84
CA PRO A 382 10.67 -30.08 10.68
C PRO A 382 9.82 -29.75 11.92
N LEU A 383 9.69 -30.68 12.88
CA LEU A 383 9.06 -30.42 14.19
C LEU A 383 10.03 -29.77 15.18
N HIS A 384 11.33 -29.87 14.92
CA HIS A 384 12.41 -29.33 15.75
C HIS A 384 13.46 -28.57 14.90
N PRO A 385 13.09 -27.42 14.30
CA PRO A 385 13.98 -26.65 13.44
C PRO A 385 15.28 -26.25 14.15
N LYS A 386 16.40 -26.37 13.45
CA LYS A 386 17.72 -26.00 13.99
C LYS A 386 18.35 -24.91 13.17
N LYS A 387 18.61 -23.75 13.79
CA LYS A 387 19.36 -22.67 13.16
C LYS A 387 20.71 -23.20 12.66
N CYS A 388 21.04 -22.88 11.41
CA CYS A 388 22.37 -23.15 10.86
C CYS A 388 23.10 -21.89 10.39
N ALA A 389 22.39 -20.79 10.10
CA ALA A 389 23.00 -19.52 9.74
C ALA A 389 22.15 -18.31 10.16
N ASP A 390 22.80 -17.15 10.23
CA ASP A 390 22.15 -15.85 10.16
C ASP A 390 22.86 -14.96 9.14
N PHE A 391 22.11 -14.01 8.58
CA PHE A 391 22.64 -13.02 7.65
C PHE A 391 22.23 -11.62 8.12
N THR A 392 23.23 -10.77 8.40
CA THR A 392 23.03 -9.47 9.09
C THR A 392 23.62 -8.28 8.34
N ASP A 393 24.45 -8.55 7.33
CA ASP A 393 25.31 -7.55 6.71
C ASP A 393 24.48 -6.51 5.97
N GLY A 394 24.61 -5.24 6.41
CA GLY A 394 23.85 -4.12 5.86
C GLY A 394 22.38 -4.05 6.28
N LEU A 395 21.94 -4.90 7.22
CA LEU A 395 20.53 -5.05 7.62
C LEU A 395 20.25 -4.54 9.05
N THR A 396 21.03 -3.60 9.56
CA THR A 396 20.90 -3.10 10.95
C THR A 396 19.53 -2.50 11.27
N GLY A 397 18.77 -2.06 10.25
CA GLY A 397 17.44 -1.48 10.40
C GLY A 397 16.35 -2.48 10.77
N GLY A 398 16.49 -3.74 10.39
CA GLY A 398 15.37 -4.69 10.37
C GLY A 398 15.20 -5.31 8.99
N VAL A 399 14.57 -6.48 8.96
CA VAL A 399 14.00 -7.09 7.76
C VAL A 399 12.55 -7.37 8.11
N HIS A 400 11.63 -6.86 7.31
CA HIS A 400 10.20 -7.00 7.55
C HIS A 400 9.61 -8.16 6.74
N SER A 401 9.98 -8.31 5.47
CA SER A 401 9.47 -9.37 4.59
C SER A 401 10.60 -10.06 3.83
N THR A 402 10.38 -11.34 3.52
CA THR A 402 11.28 -12.24 2.81
C THR A 402 10.51 -13.15 1.87
N TYR A 403 11.02 -13.32 0.65
CA TYR A 403 10.52 -14.31 -0.28
C TYR A 403 11.64 -15.27 -0.69
N VAL A 404 11.42 -16.57 -0.56
CA VAL A 404 12.35 -17.63 -0.96
C VAL A 404 11.96 -18.15 -2.33
N TYR A 405 12.85 -18.01 -3.32
CA TYR A 405 12.56 -18.48 -4.68
C TYR A 405 13.77 -19.15 -5.33
N ARG A 406 13.49 -20.26 -6.02
CA ARG A 406 14.48 -21.04 -6.75
C ARG A 406 14.31 -20.85 -8.25
N GLN A 407 15.39 -20.47 -8.91
CA GLN A 407 15.50 -20.46 -10.36
C GLN A 407 16.49 -21.52 -10.79
N GLU A 408 16.15 -22.37 -11.76
CA GLU A 408 17.07 -23.41 -12.23
C GLU A 408 18.42 -22.84 -12.68
N LYS A 409 18.39 -21.70 -13.38
CA LYS A 409 19.58 -21.03 -13.91
C LYS A 409 20.44 -20.34 -12.83
N PHE A 410 19.83 -19.83 -11.77
CA PHE A 410 20.51 -18.95 -10.82
C PHE A 410 20.66 -19.53 -9.41
N GLY A 411 19.98 -20.63 -9.10
CA GLY A 411 19.97 -21.22 -7.76
C GLY A 411 18.84 -20.67 -6.88
N THR A 412 19.00 -20.82 -5.57
CA THR A 412 17.98 -20.43 -4.58
C THR A 412 18.38 -19.13 -3.92
N HIS A 413 17.46 -18.16 -3.87
CA HIS A 413 17.69 -16.87 -3.25
C HIS A 413 16.61 -16.51 -2.24
N VAL A 414 16.97 -15.67 -1.28
CA VAL A 414 16.06 -14.91 -0.44
C VAL A 414 16.03 -13.47 -0.96
N TYR A 415 14.84 -12.98 -1.23
CA TYR A 415 14.57 -11.62 -1.65
C TYR A 415 13.94 -10.90 -0.47
N LEU A 416 14.57 -9.83 0.05
CA LEU A 416 14.22 -9.31 1.37
C LEU A 416 14.22 -7.78 1.44
N THR A 417 13.45 -7.27 2.40
CA THR A 417 13.36 -5.83 2.70
C THR A 417 14.48 -5.38 3.63
N ASN A 418 14.75 -4.07 3.64
CA ASN A 418 15.67 -3.46 4.59
C ASN A 418 15.02 -2.22 5.20
N ASP A 419 14.57 -2.32 6.44
CA ASP A 419 13.75 -1.28 7.08
C ASP A 419 14.53 0.01 7.37
N GLY A 420 15.87 -0.06 7.35
CA GLY A 420 16.73 1.10 7.57
C GLY A 420 16.97 1.94 6.32
N THR A 421 16.87 1.36 5.12
CA THR A 421 17.20 2.04 3.85
C THR A 421 16.13 1.93 2.78
N GLY A 422 15.14 1.05 2.99
CA GLY A 422 14.16 0.59 2.02
C GLY A 422 14.78 -0.10 0.79
N ALA A 423 16.02 -0.56 0.89
CA ALA A 423 16.65 -1.30 -0.20
C ALA A 423 16.04 -2.70 -0.37
N PHE A 424 16.00 -3.17 -1.62
CA PHE A 424 15.72 -4.56 -1.95
C PHE A 424 17.03 -5.36 -1.95
N HIS A 425 17.18 -6.28 -1.02
CA HIS A 425 18.36 -7.14 -0.93
C HIS A 425 18.06 -8.51 -1.51
N ILE A 426 19.05 -9.07 -2.21
CA ILE A 426 18.98 -10.41 -2.78
C ILE A 426 20.15 -11.21 -2.23
N ILE A 427 19.84 -12.28 -1.50
CA ILE A 427 20.80 -13.14 -0.82
C ILE A 427 20.77 -14.51 -1.51
N ASP A 428 21.91 -14.96 -2.01
CA ASP A 428 22.10 -16.33 -2.51
C ASP A 428 22.17 -17.29 -1.32
N ILE A 429 21.25 -18.25 -1.30
CA ILE A 429 21.16 -19.34 -0.32
C ILE A 429 21.19 -20.70 -1.02
N SER A 430 21.86 -20.79 -2.17
CA SER A 430 22.12 -22.08 -2.83
C SER A 430 22.90 -23.04 -1.93
N ASP A 431 23.71 -22.48 -1.02
CA ASP A 431 24.14 -23.13 0.23
C ASP A 431 23.46 -22.41 1.42
N PRO A 432 22.34 -22.95 1.95
CA PRO A 432 21.53 -22.26 2.96
C PRO A 432 22.26 -21.91 4.25
N CYS A 433 23.30 -22.66 4.62
CA CYS A 433 24.05 -22.43 5.85
C CYS A 433 25.31 -21.56 5.60
N ALA A 434 25.51 -21.06 4.37
CA ALA A 434 26.54 -20.09 4.00
C ALA A 434 25.95 -18.98 3.10
N PRO A 435 24.96 -18.20 3.59
CA PRO A 435 24.30 -17.16 2.80
C PRO A 435 25.27 -16.04 2.39
N LYS A 436 25.08 -15.48 1.19
CA LYS A 436 25.88 -14.35 0.70
C LYS A 436 25.06 -13.37 -0.13
N THR A 437 25.44 -12.10 -0.11
CA THR A 437 24.80 -11.08 -0.96
C THR A 437 25.02 -11.39 -2.44
N ALA A 438 23.93 -11.48 -3.20
CA ALA A 438 23.96 -11.49 -4.67
C ALA A 438 23.92 -10.06 -5.22
N SER A 439 22.97 -9.24 -4.75
CA SER A 439 22.87 -7.83 -5.13
C SER A 439 22.02 -7.02 -4.15
N VAL A 440 22.04 -5.69 -4.32
CA VAL A 440 21.16 -4.74 -3.64
C VAL A 440 20.61 -3.77 -4.70
N TRP A 441 19.30 -3.58 -4.70
CA TRP A 441 18.59 -2.67 -5.60
C TRP A 441 17.80 -1.62 -4.81
N LYS A 442 17.60 -0.45 -5.41
CA LYS A 442 16.93 0.69 -4.77
C LYS A 442 16.13 1.48 -5.81
N THR A 443 14.93 1.95 -5.43
CA THR A 443 14.25 3.01 -6.18
C THR A 443 15.09 4.30 -6.13
N PRO A 444 14.98 5.22 -7.10
CA PRO A 444 15.74 6.47 -7.09
C PRO A 444 15.34 7.47 -6.00
N ARG A 445 14.42 7.10 -5.09
CA ARG A 445 13.99 7.91 -3.94
C ARG A 445 15.08 7.96 -2.85
N PRO A 446 15.27 9.08 -2.12
CA PRO A 446 16.16 9.11 -0.96
C PRO A 446 15.67 8.20 0.18
N ASP A 447 16.58 7.81 1.09
CA ASP A 447 16.23 7.00 2.27
C ASP A 447 15.13 7.64 3.13
N ALA A 448 14.97 8.97 3.07
CA ALA A 448 13.98 9.72 3.86
C ALA A 448 12.52 9.43 3.52
N GLY A 449 12.22 8.62 2.51
CA GLY A 449 10.86 8.16 2.23
C GLY A 449 10.82 6.91 1.37
N ARG A 450 11.93 6.15 1.37
CA ARG A 450 12.02 4.86 0.68
C ARG A 450 11.81 3.77 1.71
N SER A 451 10.72 3.04 1.53
CA SER A 451 10.38 1.88 2.35
C SER A 451 9.85 0.80 1.44
N LEU A 452 10.50 -0.35 1.44
CA LEU A 452 10.00 -1.57 0.83
C LEU A 452 9.33 -2.38 1.93
N HIS A 453 8.06 -2.71 1.75
CA HIS A 453 7.28 -3.41 2.77
C HIS A 453 7.22 -4.92 2.55
N ASP A 454 6.98 -5.32 1.30
CA ASP A 454 6.70 -6.71 0.96
C ASP A 454 7.20 -7.09 -0.44
N VAL A 455 7.40 -8.39 -0.64
CA VAL A 455 8.06 -8.98 -1.80
C VAL A 455 7.31 -10.22 -2.24
N ASP A 456 6.89 -10.27 -3.51
CA ASP A 456 6.46 -11.49 -4.19
C ASP A 456 7.35 -11.75 -5.40
N VAL A 457 7.74 -13.00 -5.62
CA VAL A 457 8.60 -13.39 -6.75
C VAL A 457 7.97 -14.54 -7.51
N GLN A 458 7.69 -14.31 -8.79
CA GLN A 458 7.11 -15.32 -9.67
C GLN A 458 7.73 -15.21 -11.06
N ASP A 459 8.02 -16.36 -11.67
CA ASP A 459 8.53 -16.48 -13.05
C ASP A 459 9.75 -15.59 -13.36
N GLY A 460 10.64 -15.37 -12.39
CA GLY A 460 11.81 -14.50 -12.54
C GLY A 460 11.50 -13.00 -12.55
N LEU A 461 10.29 -12.59 -12.14
CA LEU A 461 9.89 -11.22 -11.87
C LEU A 461 9.69 -11.02 -10.37
N ALA A 462 10.15 -9.88 -9.84
CA ALA A 462 9.87 -9.45 -8.48
C ALA A 462 8.80 -8.34 -8.49
N TYR A 463 7.78 -8.49 -7.65
CA TYR A 463 6.70 -7.55 -7.42
C TYR A 463 6.88 -6.96 -6.02
N LEU A 464 7.26 -5.69 -5.96
CA LEU A 464 7.75 -5.03 -4.76
C LEU A 464 6.77 -3.96 -4.29
N SER A 465 6.34 -4.05 -3.04
CA SER A 465 5.43 -3.11 -2.39
C SER A 465 6.23 -1.98 -1.76
N TYR A 466 6.52 -0.94 -2.53
CA TYR A 466 7.21 0.23 -2.01
C TYR A 466 6.23 1.31 -1.58
N TRP A 467 5.82 1.35 -0.32
CA TRP A 467 5.04 2.43 0.32
C TRP A 467 4.63 3.60 -0.62
N ASN A 468 5.48 4.63 -0.73
CA ASN A 468 5.21 5.85 -1.50
C ASN A 468 5.59 5.75 -3.00
N ASP A 469 6.30 4.70 -3.42
CA ASP A 469 6.63 4.41 -4.82
C ASP A 469 5.62 3.46 -5.50
N GLY A 470 4.65 2.92 -4.75
CA GLY A 470 3.64 2.01 -5.26
C GLY A 470 4.19 0.60 -5.54
N LEU A 471 3.60 -0.06 -6.54
CA LEU A 471 4.08 -1.34 -7.04
C LEU A 471 5.27 -1.11 -7.98
N VAL A 472 6.40 -1.73 -7.68
CA VAL A 472 7.59 -1.76 -8.54
C VAL A 472 7.80 -3.18 -9.04
N ILE A 473 7.99 -3.34 -10.36
CA ILE A 473 8.22 -4.66 -10.99
C ILE A 473 9.63 -4.71 -11.52
N LEU A 474 10.41 -5.69 -11.09
CA LEU A 474 11.78 -5.94 -11.54
C LEU A 474 11.87 -7.26 -12.32
N ASP A 475 12.72 -7.27 -13.34
CA ASP A 475 13.25 -8.48 -13.96
C ASP A 475 14.46 -8.93 -13.15
N ILE A 476 14.37 -10.13 -12.59
CA ILE A 476 15.41 -10.79 -11.80
C ILE A 476 15.76 -12.16 -12.38
N GLY A 477 15.47 -12.38 -13.67
CA GLY A 477 15.76 -13.63 -14.37
C GLY A 477 14.72 -14.06 -15.40
N ASN A 478 13.61 -13.33 -15.55
CA ASN A 478 12.58 -13.57 -16.56
C ASN A 478 13.08 -13.29 -17.99
N GLY A 479 13.92 -12.26 -18.15
CA GLY A 479 14.56 -11.92 -19.42
C GLY A 479 13.89 -10.78 -20.22
N VAL A 480 12.74 -10.27 -19.78
CA VAL A 480 12.05 -9.12 -20.43
C VAL A 480 12.90 -7.84 -20.48
N LYS A 481 13.82 -7.67 -19.54
CA LYS A 481 14.81 -6.58 -19.48
C LYS A 481 16.25 -7.09 -19.36
N GLY A 482 16.46 -8.41 -19.44
CA GLY A 482 17.78 -9.03 -19.26
C GLY A 482 18.27 -9.03 -17.81
N GLY A 483 17.35 -8.99 -16.85
CA GLY A 483 17.67 -8.98 -15.43
C GLY A 483 18.15 -10.33 -14.90
N SER A 484 18.74 -10.31 -13.70
CA SER A 484 19.15 -11.51 -12.95
C SER A 484 19.17 -11.20 -11.44
N PRO A 485 19.29 -12.20 -10.55
CA PRO A 485 19.41 -11.94 -9.11
C PRO A 485 20.66 -11.11 -8.74
N ALA A 486 21.71 -11.16 -9.57
CA ALA A 486 22.93 -10.36 -9.39
C ALA A 486 22.82 -8.95 -10.01
N ASN A 487 21.86 -8.73 -10.90
CA ASN A 487 21.63 -7.45 -11.57
C ASN A 487 20.14 -7.24 -11.91
N PRO A 488 19.30 -6.91 -10.92
CA PRO A 488 17.87 -6.64 -11.14
C PRO A 488 17.65 -5.45 -12.08
N GLN A 489 16.67 -5.56 -12.97
CA GLN A 489 16.35 -4.50 -13.94
C GLN A 489 14.92 -4.02 -13.78
N LEU A 490 14.70 -2.70 -13.73
CA LEU A 490 13.36 -2.12 -13.63
C LEU A 490 12.54 -2.43 -14.90
N VAL A 491 11.37 -3.04 -14.73
CA VAL A 491 10.39 -3.27 -15.81
C VAL A 491 9.40 -2.13 -15.87
N SER A 492 8.71 -1.87 -14.76
CA SER A 492 7.67 -0.83 -14.67
C SER A 492 7.40 -0.46 -13.20
N GLN A 493 6.63 0.62 -13.03
CA GLN A 493 6.17 1.11 -11.74
C GLN A 493 4.71 1.58 -11.86
N TYR A 494 3.85 1.16 -10.94
CA TYR A 494 2.51 1.70 -10.76
C TYR A 494 2.46 2.53 -9.47
N LYS A 495 2.51 3.86 -9.64
CA LYS A 495 2.47 4.85 -8.54
C LYS A 495 1.16 5.64 -8.56
N TYR A 496 0.59 5.86 -7.39
CA TYR A 496 -0.70 6.53 -7.15
C TYR A 496 -0.64 7.46 -5.92
N ASP A 497 -1.62 8.36 -5.78
CA ASP A 497 -1.67 9.35 -4.71
C ASP A 497 -2.38 8.80 -3.46
N LEU A 498 -1.58 8.30 -2.52
CA LEU A 498 -2.05 7.80 -1.23
C LEU A 498 -2.62 8.91 -0.33
N ASN A 499 -2.17 10.17 -0.46
CA ASN A 499 -2.74 11.27 0.34
C ASN A 499 -4.18 11.56 -0.08
N ASP A 500 -4.45 11.58 -1.38
CA ASP A 500 -5.82 11.78 -1.88
C ASP A 500 -6.74 10.64 -1.47
N MET A 501 -6.25 9.42 -1.65
CA MET A 501 -7.00 8.20 -1.41
C MET A 501 -7.43 8.05 0.06
N TYR A 502 -6.60 8.53 0.99
CA TYR A 502 -6.81 8.40 2.44
C TYR A 502 -6.98 9.74 3.17
N ARG A 503 -7.42 10.79 2.48
CA ARG A 503 -7.65 12.13 3.08
C ARG A 503 -8.56 12.11 4.32
N GLN A 504 -9.50 11.17 4.36
CA GLN A 504 -10.41 10.96 5.50
C GLN A 504 -9.69 10.48 6.77
N VAL A 505 -8.57 9.76 6.60
CA VAL A 505 -7.76 9.28 7.72
C VAL A 505 -7.00 10.44 8.34
N GLU A 506 -6.43 11.34 7.53
CA GLU A 506 -5.83 12.57 8.05
C GLU A 506 -6.85 13.43 8.81
N ALA A 507 -8.06 13.59 8.25
CA ALA A 507 -9.12 14.40 8.87
C ALA A 507 -9.59 13.85 10.23
N SER A 508 -9.51 12.54 10.44
CA SER A 508 -9.97 11.87 11.67
C SER A 508 -8.84 11.56 12.65
N GLY A 509 -7.68 11.15 12.14
CA GLY A 509 -6.51 10.66 12.86
C GLY A 509 -5.35 11.65 12.98
N GLY A 510 -5.44 12.79 12.30
CA GLY A 510 -4.42 13.84 12.27
C GLY A 510 -3.36 13.65 11.16
N PRO A 511 -2.56 14.70 10.90
CA PRO A 511 -1.52 14.69 9.88
C PRO A 511 -0.34 13.78 10.24
N GLY A 512 0.32 13.29 9.19
CA GLY A 512 1.43 12.33 9.32
C GLY A 512 0.96 10.92 9.70
N PHE A 513 -0.24 10.54 9.26
CA PHE A 513 -0.77 9.19 9.41
C PHE A 513 0.04 8.20 8.55
N ILE A 514 0.05 6.94 8.95
CA ILE A 514 0.77 5.87 8.24
C ILE A 514 -0.03 5.52 6.99
N ARG A 515 0.62 5.47 5.82
CA ARG A 515 0.01 5.04 4.56
C ARG A 515 1.01 4.57 3.50
N GLY A 516 0.84 3.35 2.99
CA GLY A 516 1.70 2.86 1.90
C GLY A 516 1.18 1.60 1.24
N THR A 517 1.64 1.34 0.01
CA THR A 517 1.53 0.02 -0.60
C THR A 517 2.25 -1.00 0.28
N HIS A 518 1.49 -1.96 0.77
CA HIS A 518 1.87 -2.88 1.83
C HIS A 518 2.13 -4.29 1.30
N THR A 519 1.20 -4.85 0.53
CA THR A 519 1.28 -6.21 -0.03
C THR A 519 1.25 -6.17 -1.55
N ALA A 520 1.94 -7.12 -2.18
CA ALA A 520 1.80 -7.39 -3.61
C ALA A 520 1.75 -8.91 -3.81
N TRP A 521 0.73 -9.40 -4.50
CA TRP A 521 0.58 -10.83 -4.80
C TRP A 521 0.21 -11.04 -6.26
N ARG A 522 1.10 -11.66 -7.02
CA ARG A 522 0.87 -11.96 -8.42
C ARG A 522 -0.02 -13.20 -8.59
N HIS A 523 -1.02 -13.10 -9.46
CA HIS A 523 -1.83 -14.24 -9.89
C HIS A 523 -2.37 -14.04 -11.32
N ASN A 524 -2.13 -15.00 -12.23
CA ASN A 524 -2.59 -15.00 -13.63
C ASN A 524 -2.20 -13.80 -14.47
N ASN A 525 -3.03 -12.76 -14.61
CA ASN A 525 -2.65 -11.48 -15.26
C ASN A 525 -2.77 -10.28 -14.31
N TYR A 526 -3.01 -10.54 -13.03
CA TYR A 526 -3.21 -9.51 -12.02
C TYR A 526 -2.09 -9.53 -10.98
N VAL A 527 -1.78 -8.35 -10.45
CA VAL A 527 -1.12 -8.18 -9.16
C VAL A 527 -2.15 -7.58 -8.22
N PHE A 528 -2.45 -8.28 -7.13
CA PHE A 528 -3.27 -7.77 -6.06
C PHE A 528 -2.37 -6.99 -5.11
N ILE A 529 -2.60 -5.69 -4.98
CA ILE A 529 -1.89 -4.86 -4.02
C ILE A 529 -2.83 -4.41 -2.91
N ALA A 530 -2.32 -4.32 -1.68
CA ALA A 530 -3.05 -3.77 -0.55
C ALA A 530 -2.31 -2.57 0.03
N ASP A 531 -3.04 -1.64 0.65
CA ASP A 531 -2.47 -0.52 1.37
C ASP A 531 -2.57 -0.73 2.88
N GLU A 532 -1.50 -0.43 3.63
CA GLU A 532 -1.54 -0.37 5.09
C GLU A 532 -1.69 1.07 5.52
N VAL A 533 -2.76 1.35 6.27
CA VAL A 533 -3.11 2.72 6.64
C VAL A 533 -3.58 2.80 8.09
N PHE A 534 -2.91 3.64 8.89
CA PHE A 534 -3.26 3.86 10.30
C PHE A 534 -3.28 5.36 10.65
N PRO A 535 -4.24 5.80 11.49
CA PRO A 535 -4.25 7.14 12.08
C PRO A 535 -2.91 7.53 12.72
N ALA A 536 -2.53 8.81 12.62
CA ALA A 536 -1.32 9.32 13.28
C ALA A 536 -1.42 9.31 14.82
N SER A 537 -2.64 9.25 15.34
CA SER A 537 -2.91 9.24 16.78
C SER A 537 -4.19 8.47 17.08
N PRO A 538 -4.29 7.85 18.26
CA PRO A 538 -5.52 7.19 18.69
C PRO A 538 -6.64 8.22 18.89
N VAL A 539 -7.88 7.74 18.92
CA VAL A 539 -9.04 8.57 19.22
C VAL A 539 -8.86 9.22 20.59
N LYS A 540 -8.95 10.56 20.65
CA LYS A 540 -8.73 11.32 21.88
C LYS A 540 -9.70 10.84 22.98
N GLY A 541 -9.12 10.44 24.12
CA GLY A 541 -9.88 9.97 25.28
C GLY A 541 -10.28 8.49 25.24
N ALA A 542 -10.04 7.78 24.12
CA ALA A 542 -10.15 6.34 24.10
C ALA A 542 -9.09 5.71 25.01
N LYS A 543 -9.49 4.65 25.72
CA LYS A 543 -8.65 3.95 26.70
C LYS A 543 -8.27 2.54 26.28
N ASP A 544 -8.96 2.00 25.28
CA ASP A 544 -8.84 0.61 24.85
C ASP A 544 -8.18 0.54 23.46
N ALA A 545 -7.26 -0.40 23.27
CA ALA A 545 -6.60 -0.64 21.99
C ALA A 545 -7.59 -1.07 20.88
N SER A 546 -8.73 -1.68 21.25
CA SER A 546 -9.83 -2.02 20.34
C SER A 546 -10.51 -0.81 19.69
N ALA A 547 -10.29 0.41 20.21
CA ALA A 547 -10.74 1.64 19.57
C ALA A 547 -9.84 2.05 18.39
N GLY A 548 -8.68 1.40 18.22
CA GLY A 548 -7.82 1.55 17.06
C GLY A 548 -8.47 0.95 15.82
N ARG A 549 -8.33 1.64 14.69
CA ARG A 549 -8.86 1.21 13.40
C ARG A 549 -7.77 1.28 12.33
N ALA A 550 -7.53 0.16 11.67
CA ALA A 550 -6.85 0.12 10.39
C ALA A 550 -7.79 0.59 9.26
N TYR A 551 -7.17 1.09 8.21
CA TYR A 551 -7.76 1.38 6.91
C TYR A 551 -6.87 0.71 5.87
N GLY A 552 -7.32 0.64 4.63
CA GLY A 552 -6.50 0.06 3.57
C GLY A 552 -7.33 -0.69 2.56
N ARG A 553 -7.19 -0.27 1.31
CA ARG A 553 -7.87 -0.89 0.18
C ARG A 553 -7.00 -1.97 -0.44
N LEU A 554 -7.66 -2.93 -1.07
CA LEU A 554 -7.08 -3.77 -2.11
C LEU A 554 -7.29 -3.12 -3.49
N GLN A 555 -6.27 -3.09 -4.34
CA GLN A 555 -6.37 -2.78 -5.76
C GLN A 555 -5.96 -3.99 -6.60
N VAL A 556 -6.62 -4.17 -7.74
CA VAL A 556 -6.30 -5.19 -8.74
C VAL A 556 -5.61 -4.50 -9.90
N ILE A 557 -4.32 -4.79 -10.07
CA ILE A 557 -3.50 -4.23 -11.13
C ILE A 557 -3.40 -5.24 -12.27
N ASP A 558 -3.98 -4.93 -13.42
CA ASP A 558 -3.77 -5.68 -14.66
C ASP A 558 -2.35 -5.44 -15.17
N VAL A 559 -1.62 -6.54 -15.33
CA VAL A 559 -0.24 -6.60 -15.82
C VAL A 559 -0.12 -7.47 -17.08
N SER A 560 -1.21 -7.66 -17.83
CA SER A 560 -1.19 -8.30 -19.14
C SER A 560 -0.21 -7.60 -20.10
N ASP A 561 -0.09 -6.28 -19.99
CA ASP A 561 1.07 -5.50 -20.47
C ASP A 561 1.92 -5.10 -19.25
N ILE A 562 2.95 -5.90 -18.95
CA ILE A 562 3.82 -5.71 -17.78
C ILE A 562 4.56 -4.36 -17.80
N ALA A 563 4.72 -3.73 -18.98
CA ALA A 563 5.34 -2.41 -19.10
C ALA A 563 4.37 -1.27 -18.76
N LYS A 564 3.06 -1.54 -18.72
CA LYS A 564 1.99 -0.55 -18.48
C LYS A 564 0.93 -1.09 -17.51
N PRO A 565 1.32 -1.36 -16.25
CA PRO A 565 0.38 -1.81 -15.23
C PRO A 565 -0.77 -0.81 -15.06
N LYS A 566 -2.00 -1.32 -14.89
CA LYS A 566 -3.21 -0.49 -14.71
C LYS A 566 -4.11 -1.05 -13.63
N SER A 567 -4.56 -0.21 -12.70
CA SER A 567 -5.64 -0.58 -11.78
C SER A 567 -6.96 -0.73 -12.53
N VAL A 568 -7.58 -1.90 -12.41
CA VAL A 568 -8.84 -2.25 -13.08
C VAL A 568 -9.99 -2.48 -12.11
N ALA A 569 -9.70 -2.91 -10.88
CA ALA A 569 -10.69 -3.16 -9.84
C ALA A 569 -10.14 -2.85 -8.45
N PHE A 570 -11.03 -2.79 -7.46
CA PHE A 570 -10.65 -2.56 -6.07
C PHE A 570 -11.65 -3.16 -5.09
N TYR A 571 -11.20 -3.35 -3.85
CA TYR A 571 -12.03 -3.67 -2.71
C TYR A 571 -11.64 -2.76 -1.54
N GLU A 572 -12.61 -2.11 -0.91
CA GLU A 572 -12.41 -1.35 0.32
C GLU A 572 -13.29 -1.98 1.42
N PRO A 573 -12.71 -2.46 2.53
CA PRO A 573 -13.50 -2.96 3.64
C PRO A 573 -14.29 -1.82 4.32
N GLU A 574 -15.50 -2.11 4.79
CA GLU A 574 -16.32 -1.13 5.51
C GLU A 574 -15.66 -0.69 6.83
N PHE A 575 -15.02 -1.65 7.50
CA PHE A 575 -14.27 -1.49 8.74
C PHE A 575 -13.00 -2.34 8.68
N GLY A 576 -11.87 -1.83 9.19
CA GLY A 576 -10.55 -2.45 9.07
C GLY A 576 -9.79 -2.05 7.80
N GLY A 577 -8.71 -2.77 7.50
CA GLY A 577 -7.82 -2.55 6.37
C GLY A 577 -7.22 -3.87 5.90
N VAL A 578 -7.02 -4.02 4.59
CA VAL A 578 -6.45 -5.25 4.02
C VAL A 578 -4.97 -5.35 4.37
N HIS A 579 -4.53 -6.54 4.80
CA HIS A 579 -3.14 -6.84 5.13
C HIS A 579 -2.57 -7.87 4.14
N ASN A 580 -2.26 -9.09 4.58
CA ASN A 580 -1.72 -10.13 3.70
C ASN A 580 -2.83 -10.89 2.95
N VAL A 581 -2.55 -11.23 1.69
CA VAL A 581 -3.48 -11.96 0.81
C VAL A 581 -2.87 -13.26 0.32
N TRP A 582 -3.73 -14.22 0.00
CA TRP A 582 -3.36 -15.49 -0.61
C TRP A 582 -4.36 -15.82 -1.71
N VAL A 583 -3.90 -16.29 -2.86
CA VAL A 583 -4.79 -16.70 -3.95
C VAL A 583 -4.67 -18.19 -4.23
N ALA A 584 -5.81 -18.88 -4.28
CA ALA A 584 -5.88 -20.28 -4.68
C ALA A 584 -7.04 -20.49 -5.67
N GLY A 585 -6.69 -20.80 -6.93
CA GLY A 585 -7.66 -20.85 -8.02
C GLY A 585 -8.38 -19.52 -8.17
N ASP A 586 -9.71 -19.56 -8.30
CA ASP A 586 -10.55 -18.37 -8.43
C ASP A 586 -10.95 -17.74 -7.08
N THR A 587 -10.22 -18.02 -5.99
CA THR A 587 -10.50 -17.46 -4.67
C THR A 587 -9.31 -16.71 -4.11
N LEU A 588 -9.54 -15.45 -3.74
CA LEU A 588 -8.61 -14.64 -2.97
C LEU A 588 -9.01 -14.68 -1.49
N TYR A 589 -8.08 -15.01 -0.64
CA TYR A 589 -8.19 -15.05 0.81
C TYR A 589 -7.38 -13.87 1.37
N MET A 590 -7.85 -13.25 2.45
CA MET A 590 -7.12 -12.14 3.07
C MET A 590 -7.28 -12.11 4.58
N GLY A 591 -6.21 -11.72 5.26
CA GLY A 591 -6.28 -11.08 6.57
C GLY A 591 -6.59 -9.60 6.37
N ALA A 592 -7.52 -9.07 7.15
CA ALA A 592 -7.95 -7.68 7.01
C ALA A 592 -8.03 -6.95 8.36
N TYR A 593 -7.03 -7.12 9.22
CA TYR A 593 -6.93 -6.48 10.54
C TYR A 593 -8.24 -6.55 11.33
N ASN A 594 -8.82 -5.41 11.69
CA ASN A 594 -10.08 -5.33 12.43
C ASN A 594 -11.29 -5.89 11.66
N ALA A 595 -11.16 -6.08 10.35
CA ALA A 595 -12.20 -6.63 9.48
C ALA A 595 -12.24 -8.18 9.49
N GLY A 596 -11.35 -8.84 10.22
CA GLY A 596 -11.31 -10.30 10.30
C GLY A 596 -10.71 -10.99 9.07
N PHE A 597 -10.93 -12.29 8.98
CA PHE A 597 -10.61 -13.11 7.81
C PHE A 597 -11.70 -13.03 6.76
N ARG A 598 -11.31 -12.90 5.48
CA ARG A 598 -12.24 -12.83 4.35
C ARG A 598 -11.77 -13.67 3.16
N ALA A 599 -12.73 -14.12 2.36
CA ALA A 599 -12.47 -14.75 1.07
C ALA A 599 -13.38 -14.17 -0.03
N PHE A 600 -12.87 -14.05 -1.25
CA PHE A 600 -13.49 -13.36 -2.40
C PHE A 600 -13.44 -14.21 -3.66
N ASP A 601 -14.53 -14.19 -4.42
CA ASP A 601 -14.60 -14.74 -5.77
C ASP A 601 -13.92 -13.80 -6.76
N ILE A 602 -12.75 -14.21 -7.24
CA ILE A 602 -11.98 -13.50 -8.26
C ILE A 602 -12.12 -14.13 -9.65
N SER A 603 -13.12 -14.99 -9.87
CA SER A 603 -13.38 -15.58 -11.19
C SER A 603 -13.75 -14.53 -12.24
N GLY A 604 -13.28 -14.78 -13.46
CA GLY A 604 -13.52 -13.96 -14.65
C GLY A 604 -12.64 -12.72 -14.73
N GLU A 605 -12.94 -11.85 -15.70
CA GLU A 605 -12.32 -10.53 -15.78
C GLU A 605 -12.77 -9.66 -14.59
N LEU A 606 -11.82 -8.99 -13.94
CA LEU A 606 -12.09 -8.11 -12.80
C LEU A 606 -12.12 -6.65 -13.21
N ARG A 607 -13.20 -5.95 -12.86
CA ARG A 607 -13.35 -4.53 -13.16
C ARG A 607 -14.26 -3.82 -12.17
N GLY A 608 -13.87 -2.66 -11.66
CA GLY A 608 -14.68 -1.84 -10.75
C GLY A 608 -14.64 -2.26 -9.27
N ASP A 609 -15.70 -1.92 -8.52
CA ASP A 609 -15.80 -2.17 -7.07
C ASP A 609 -16.22 -3.61 -6.77
N LEU A 610 -15.28 -4.43 -6.29
CA LEU A 610 -15.51 -5.86 -6.01
C LEU A 610 -16.47 -6.08 -4.83
N ARG A 611 -16.55 -5.14 -3.88
CA ARG A 611 -17.50 -5.21 -2.76
C ARG A 611 -18.92 -4.99 -3.27
N ALA A 612 -19.12 -3.94 -4.08
CA ALA A 612 -20.42 -3.63 -4.67
C ALA A 612 -20.94 -4.76 -5.57
N GLN A 613 -20.03 -5.49 -6.22
CA GLN A 613 -20.34 -6.67 -7.05
C GLN A 613 -20.78 -7.92 -6.26
N GLN A 614 -20.74 -7.86 -4.92
CA GLN A 614 -21.09 -8.96 -4.02
C GLN A 614 -20.19 -10.19 -4.19
N ARG A 615 -18.87 -9.96 -4.36
CA ARG A 615 -17.88 -11.03 -4.55
C ARG A 615 -17.36 -11.65 -3.24
N GLU A 616 -17.71 -11.11 -2.08
CA GLU A 616 -17.33 -11.70 -0.79
C GLU A 616 -18.03 -13.06 -0.57
N MET A 617 -17.23 -14.10 -0.34
CA MET A 617 -17.65 -15.48 -0.14
C MET A 617 -17.83 -15.80 1.34
N VAL A 618 -16.83 -15.47 2.15
CA VAL A 618 -16.76 -15.78 3.58
C VAL A 618 -16.22 -14.58 4.34
N HIS A 619 -16.75 -14.36 5.53
CA HIS A 619 -16.21 -13.44 6.52
C HIS A 619 -16.27 -14.09 7.90
N VAL A 620 -15.13 -14.19 8.58
CA VAL A 620 -15.01 -14.67 9.96
C VAL A 620 -14.32 -13.59 10.79
N HIS A 621 -15.04 -13.04 11.77
CA HIS A 621 -14.47 -12.12 12.74
C HIS A 621 -13.72 -12.90 13.82
N THR A 622 -12.40 -12.77 13.86
CA THR A 622 -11.47 -13.59 14.67
C THR A 622 -11.27 -13.08 16.10
N ALA A 623 -12.19 -12.29 16.64
CA ALA A 623 -12.11 -11.80 18.01
C ALA A 623 -12.26 -12.90 19.05
N ASP A 624 -11.51 -12.76 20.14
CA ASP A 624 -11.60 -13.63 21.33
C ASP A 624 -11.66 -12.79 22.62
N GLN A 625 -12.50 -13.20 23.57
CA GLN A 625 -12.62 -12.55 24.88
C GLN A 625 -11.33 -12.64 25.71
N ASP A 626 -10.52 -13.67 25.44
CA ASP A 626 -9.26 -13.96 26.12
C ASP A 626 -8.04 -13.54 25.28
N GLY A 627 -8.27 -12.83 24.16
CA GLY A 627 -7.26 -12.26 23.27
C GLY A 627 -6.24 -11.34 23.96
N PHE A 628 -5.07 -11.16 23.34
CA PHE A 628 -4.08 -10.15 23.74
C PHE A 628 -4.74 -8.76 23.86
N VAL A 629 -5.61 -8.43 22.90
CA VAL A 629 -6.64 -7.38 23.06
C VAL A 629 -8.00 -8.08 23.09
N LYS A 630 -8.72 -7.92 24.20
CA LYS A 630 -9.99 -8.60 24.44
C LYS A 630 -11.06 -8.16 23.44
N ASN A 631 -11.82 -9.13 22.94
CA ASN A 631 -12.96 -8.94 22.04
C ASN A 631 -12.62 -8.21 20.73
N ALA A 632 -11.34 -8.22 20.31
CA ALA A 632 -10.89 -7.53 19.11
C ALA A 632 -10.25 -8.53 18.13
N ALA A 633 -10.58 -8.36 16.85
CA ALA A 633 -9.85 -8.98 15.75
C ALA A 633 -8.72 -8.07 15.28
N MET A 634 -7.63 -8.68 14.82
CA MET A 634 -6.53 -8.02 14.13
C MET A 634 -5.85 -9.04 13.23
N THR A 635 -6.59 -9.52 12.23
CA THR A 635 -6.15 -10.59 11.34
C THR A 635 -4.98 -10.14 10.47
N TRP A 636 -3.87 -10.85 10.57
CA TRP A 636 -2.62 -10.51 9.89
C TRP A 636 -2.56 -11.12 8.50
N GLY A 637 -2.79 -12.42 8.37
CA GLY A 637 -2.65 -13.10 7.10
C GLY A 637 -3.41 -14.40 7.01
N VAL A 638 -3.13 -15.13 5.94
CA VAL A 638 -3.72 -16.44 5.69
C VAL A 638 -2.84 -17.24 4.74
N VAL A 639 -2.69 -18.53 5.01
CA VAL A 639 -2.19 -19.52 4.05
C VAL A 639 -3.26 -20.56 3.80
N VAL A 640 -3.46 -20.95 2.54
CA VAL A 640 -4.50 -21.94 2.18
C VAL A 640 -3.87 -23.23 1.68
N ARG A 641 -4.34 -24.36 2.23
CA ARG A 641 -3.96 -25.70 1.77
C ARG A 641 -5.08 -26.69 2.00
N ASN A 642 -5.30 -27.58 1.03
CA ASN A 642 -6.25 -28.70 1.13
C ASN A 642 -7.67 -28.27 1.59
N GLY A 643 -8.15 -27.13 1.10
CA GLY A 643 -9.48 -26.59 1.43
C GLY A 643 -9.61 -25.99 2.83
N LEU A 644 -8.50 -25.74 3.52
CA LEU A 644 -8.44 -25.05 4.81
C LEU A 644 -7.64 -23.75 4.69
N ALA A 645 -8.16 -22.71 5.32
CA ALA A 645 -7.48 -21.44 5.54
C ALA A 645 -6.86 -21.44 6.95
N TYR A 646 -5.55 -21.26 7.02
CA TYR A 646 -4.78 -21.13 8.24
C TYR A 646 -4.55 -19.64 8.45
N VAL A 647 -5.34 -19.06 9.35
CA VAL A 647 -5.48 -17.63 9.55
C VAL A 647 -4.80 -17.25 10.87
N ASN A 648 -3.76 -16.44 10.78
CA ASN A 648 -3.11 -15.84 11.94
C ASN A 648 -3.75 -14.49 12.26
N ASP A 649 -4.07 -14.30 13.54
CA ASP A 649 -4.58 -13.05 14.07
C ASP A 649 -3.66 -12.53 15.17
N MET A 650 -3.21 -11.28 15.05
CA MET A 650 -2.23 -10.68 15.96
C MET A 650 -2.64 -10.82 17.42
N TYR A 651 -3.93 -10.74 17.73
CA TYR A 651 -4.40 -10.76 19.10
C TYR A 651 -4.80 -12.15 19.57
N ASN A 652 -5.07 -13.08 18.65
CA ASN A 652 -5.83 -14.29 18.96
C ASN A 652 -5.13 -15.60 18.52
N GLY A 653 -3.94 -15.53 17.90
CA GLY A 653 -3.16 -16.69 17.48
C GLY A 653 -3.67 -17.30 16.16
N LEU A 654 -3.58 -18.64 16.04
CA LEU A 654 -3.93 -19.34 14.82
C LEU A 654 -5.38 -19.85 14.83
N TRP A 655 -6.08 -19.63 13.73
CA TRP A 655 -7.40 -20.15 13.42
C TRP A 655 -7.32 -21.04 12.17
N ILE A 656 -7.94 -22.21 12.22
CA ILE A 656 -8.06 -23.10 11.05
C ILE A 656 -9.52 -23.08 10.61
N VAL A 657 -9.78 -22.48 9.45
CA VAL A 657 -11.12 -22.21 8.94
C VAL A 657 -11.37 -23.04 7.69
N ARG A 658 -12.55 -23.64 7.62
CA ARG A 658 -13.07 -24.29 6.41
C ARG A 658 -14.14 -23.41 5.79
N MET A 659 -14.01 -23.11 4.51
CA MET A 659 -15.11 -22.59 3.70
C MET A 659 -15.99 -23.76 3.27
N GLU A 660 -17.24 -23.76 3.68
CA GLU A 660 -18.18 -24.84 3.34
C GLU A 660 -18.65 -24.71 1.88
N PRO A 661 -19.10 -25.81 1.25
CA PRO A 661 -19.76 -25.75 -0.05
C PRO A 661 -20.97 -24.81 -0.05
N LYS A 662 -21.40 -24.39 -1.25
CA LYS A 662 -22.64 -23.60 -1.38
C LYS A 662 -23.81 -24.41 -0.80
N PRO A 663 -24.63 -23.85 0.10
CA PRO A 663 -25.83 -24.53 0.58
C PRO A 663 -26.70 -24.94 -0.61
N ASP A 664 -27.12 -26.20 -0.64
CA ASP A 664 -28.06 -26.68 -1.66
C ASP A 664 -29.44 -26.10 -1.33
N PRO A 665 -30.02 -25.22 -2.19
CA PRO A 665 -31.32 -24.60 -1.93
C PRO A 665 -32.43 -25.63 -1.70
N LYS A 666 -32.28 -26.85 -2.23
CA LYS A 666 -33.26 -27.93 -2.06
C LYS A 666 -33.11 -28.69 -0.74
N LYS A 667 -31.93 -28.66 -0.10
CA LYS A 667 -31.70 -29.31 1.21
C LYS A 667 -31.95 -28.38 2.40
N SER A 668 -31.86 -27.07 2.20
CA SER A 668 -32.17 -26.07 3.25
C SER A 668 -33.66 -25.92 3.57
N ALA A 669 -34.55 -26.48 2.74
CA ALA A 669 -36.00 -26.48 2.96
C ALA A 669 -36.50 -27.58 3.92
N ILE A 670 -35.60 -28.37 4.53
CA ILE A 670 -35.95 -29.46 5.45
C ILE A 670 -35.14 -29.32 6.74
N VAL A 671 -35.44 -28.32 7.57
CA VAL A 671 -35.36 -28.43 9.04
C VAL A 671 -36.49 -27.57 9.61
N PRO A 672 -37.44 -28.13 10.38
CA PRO A 672 -38.51 -27.38 11.06
C PRO A 672 -38.00 -26.43 12.13
#